data_AF-A0A3L7T3B2-F1
#
_entry.id   AF-A0A3L7T3B2-F1
#
_cell.length_a   1.000
_cell.length_b   1.000
_cell.length_c   1.000
_cell.angle_alpha   90.00
_cell.angle_beta   90.00
_cell.angle_gamma   90.00
#
_symmetry.space_group_name_H-M   'P 1'
#
loop_
_entity.id
_entity.type
_entity.pdbx_description
1 polymer ?
#
loop_
_entity_poly.entity_id
_entity_poly.type
_entity_poly.pdbx_seq_one_letter_code
_entity_poly.pdbx_strand_id
1 'polypeptide(L)'
;MAVANHERIGNCLNLLQEGLREYVVRELSQKYPDDWMDKARQSLPPSGPDRLRDADAKAWDCAALFSIMLGNWQYCFNRMLGSAEKSYVHELINVRNEWAHQRRFTLDDTNRAIDTIKRLLEKVGAPQVAAVDEQMQEVLRQRFDAMRRREEKAVTTVAISGDTKAGLPPWRQLVMPHPDVAKGEFVQAEFAADLDRVVQGKASAEYQDAAQFFSRTFITSGLHFALVNAIKRICGKGGEPVLDLMTSFGGGKTHTMIALYHLFGKTPASALPGMEPLMKEAGVTSVPAVRRAVLVGTHITPSVPRKTSEGIEIRTLWGELAYQLGGAEGFKIMAEADRTGTIGADLLQKLFRTYTPCLVLIDEWVAHARQLYDIPSLLPAGSFASNMTFAQALTSAAAETGVHVVVTLPQSDTEMAGSAGRAAFAELSKVIHRADSPWRPTTELEGYEIVRRRLFQPIAANDCAAVDVVCRAFSDLYNSSRVEFPSECREADYERRMRACYPIHPELLERLYKDWSMLDRFQKTRGMLRLMASVIHSLWERNDAGLMILPAHVPIDDPPVANELTKYPEDPWLPVISRDVDGPTSTSLQIDRDSPNLGKLSATRRVARTLFIATAPTYRAANRGIDERRINLGCAQPGESVPLFANALKKLGDKSVFLYQDGPRYWFGTQPSVLRLAEDRAVQLTAEQVEDEILDRLRAEQATRGNFAKVYPAPMTSADVPDERESRLVILHPRATHASTATSADGAASPAIEEAFGILKSRGSTPRKYQNALVFVAADRVRLEALQLAVRQNLAWRSIRAERDQHNLDGHQTAQVETKFTQSEDAVKAQIPEAYQWLLVPTQLSPHDPITMESRRLSSNERLAPRATKRMEQDSTIATVFGAANLRNNLDGIPLWRISTAFLFGAMARLR
;
A
#
# COMPACT_ATOMS: atom_id res chain seq x y z
N MET A 1 -9.96 -30.44 3.91
CA MET A 1 -9.80 -29.75 2.61
C MET A 1 -11.20 -29.44 2.09
N ALA A 2 -11.45 -28.25 1.55
CA ALA A 2 -12.76 -27.91 1.00
C ALA A 2 -12.98 -28.68 -0.31
N VAL A 3 -14.01 -29.52 -0.38
CA VAL A 3 -14.40 -30.26 -1.60
C VAL A 3 -14.83 -29.25 -2.67
N ALA A 4 -14.27 -29.36 -3.86
CA ALA A 4 -14.56 -28.44 -4.96
C ALA A 4 -16.01 -28.57 -5.45
N ASN A 5 -16.61 -27.48 -5.95
CA ASN A 5 -17.99 -27.48 -6.46
C ASN A 5 -18.23 -28.55 -7.54
N HIS A 6 -17.27 -28.73 -8.45
CA HIS A 6 -17.31 -29.75 -9.50
C HIS A 6 -17.34 -31.18 -8.92
N GLU A 7 -16.54 -31.43 -7.88
CA GLU A 7 -16.49 -32.72 -7.18
C GLU A 7 -17.77 -33.00 -6.40
N ARG A 8 -18.37 -31.98 -5.77
CA ARG A 8 -19.67 -32.10 -5.09
C ARG A 8 -20.81 -32.47 -6.03
N ILE A 9 -20.87 -31.83 -7.20
CA ILE A 9 -21.85 -32.17 -8.23
C ILE A 9 -21.63 -33.61 -8.71
N GLY A 10 -20.36 -34.02 -8.91
CA GLY A 10 -20.03 -35.40 -9.25
C GLY A 10 -20.53 -36.42 -8.22
N ASN A 11 -20.31 -36.16 -6.93
CA ASN A 11 -20.81 -37.00 -5.84
C ASN A 11 -22.35 -37.08 -5.83
N CYS A 12 -23.04 -35.95 -6.04
CA CYS A 12 -24.50 -35.92 -6.10
C CYS A 12 -25.05 -36.62 -7.36
N LEU A 13 -24.35 -36.56 -8.50
CA LEU A 13 -24.70 -37.30 -9.71
C LEU A 13 -24.54 -38.82 -9.51
N ASN A 14 -23.55 -39.27 -8.75
CA ASN A 14 -23.41 -40.69 -8.41
C ASN A 14 -24.56 -41.17 -7.52
N LEU A 15 -24.93 -40.39 -6.50
CA LEU A 15 -26.09 -40.66 -5.65
C LEU A 15 -27.40 -40.66 -6.46
N LEU A 16 -27.52 -39.76 -7.43
CA LEU A 16 -28.65 -39.71 -8.35
C LEU A 16 -28.73 -40.98 -9.20
N GLN A 17 -27.59 -41.43 -9.75
CA GLN A 17 -27.50 -42.64 -10.56
C GLN A 17 -27.97 -43.87 -9.78
N GLU A 18 -27.52 -44.02 -8.54
CA GLU A 18 -27.92 -45.13 -7.67
C GLU A 18 -29.42 -45.12 -7.40
N GLY A 19 -29.97 -43.98 -6.98
CA GLY A 19 -31.40 -43.86 -6.64
C GLY A 19 -32.33 -43.98 -7.85
N LEU A 20 -31.95 -43.41 -9.01
CA LEU A 20 -32.76 -43.52 -10.22
C LEU A 20 -32.71 -44.90 -10.86
N ARG A 21 -31.60 -45.62 -10.77
CA ARG A 21 -31.46 -46.95 -11.39
C ARG A 21 -32.50 -47.93 -10.85
N GLU A 22 -32.63 -48.02 -9.53
CA GLU A 22 -33.57 -48.93 -8.89
C GLU A 22 -35.02 -48.63 -9.31
N TYR A 23 -35.37 -47.34 -9.35
CA TYR A 23 -36.67 -46.88 -9.80
C TYR A 23 -36.94 -47.23 -11.28
N VAL A 24 -36.01 -46.90 -12.17
CA VAL A 24 -36.14 -47.13 -13.61
C VAL A 24 -36.30 -48.62 -13.93
N VAL A 25 -35.49 -49.48 -13.32
CA VAL A 25 -35.58 -50.94 -13.50
C VAL A 25 -36.91 -51.47 -12.99
N ARG A 26 -37.38 -51.03 -11.82
CA ARG A 26 -38.65 -51.46 -11.24
C ARG A 26 -39.85 -51.12 -12.13
N GLU A 27 -39.97 -49.87 -12.56
CA GLU A 27 -41.11 -49.43 -13.38
C GLU A 27 -41.11 -50.08 -14.77
N LEU A 28 -39.92 -50.25 -15.38
CA LEU A 28 -39.80 -50.93 -16.68
C LEU A 28 -40.14 -52.42 -16.57
N SER A 29 -39.65 -53.12 -15.53
CA SER A 29 -39.93 -54.55 -15.32
C SER A 29 -41.41 -54.79 -14.99
N GLN A 30 -42.07 -53.88 -14.27
CA GLN A 30 -43.51 -53.97 -14.02
C GLN A 30 -44.34 -53.78 -15.29
N LYS A 31 -43.90 -52.91 -16.21
CA LYS A 31 -44.63 -52.63 -17.45
C LYS A 31 -44.35 -53.66 -18.55
N TYR A 32 -43.14 -54.22 -18.58
CA TYR A 32 -42.67 -55.17 -19.59
C TYR A 32 -41.96 -56.37 -18.95
N PRO A 33 -42.70 -57.33 -18.34
CA PRO A 33 -42.10 -58.41 -17.53
C PRO A 33 -41.05 -59.25 -18.28
N ASP A 34 -41.30 -59.56 -19.55
CA ASP A 34 -40.44 -60.46 -20.34
C ASP A 34 -39.39 -59.73 -21.19
N ASP A 35 -39.60 -58.44 -21.52
CA ASP A 35 -38.81 -57.69 -22.53
C ASP A 35 -38.31 -56.29 -22.05
N TRP A 36 -38.34 -56.00 -20.75
CA TRP A 36 -38.01 -54.65 -20.25
C TRP A 36 -36.59 -54.19 -20.62
N MET A 37 -35.61 -55.10 -20.69
CA MET A 37 -34.24 -54.77 -21.09
C MET A 37 -34.17 -54.35 -22.56
N ASP A 38 -34.91 -55.01 -23.46
CA ASP A 38 -34.91 -54.66 -24.87
C ASP A 38 -35.61 -53.32 -25.12
N LYS A 39 -36.64 -52.99 -24.34
CA LYS A 39 -37.27 -51.66 -24.35
C LYS A 39 -36.35 -50.55 -23.82
N ALA A 40 -35.56 -50.83 -22.78
CA ALA A 40 -34.54 -49.91 -22.31
C ALA A 40 -33.47 -49.67 -23.38
N ARG A 41 -32.97 -50.73 -24.04
CA ARG A 41 -31.96 -50.66 -25.11
C ARG A 41 -32.43 -49.85 -26.31
N GLN A 42 -33.69 -50.02 -26.74
CA GLN A 42 -34.29 -49.25 -27.85
C GLN A 42 -34.35 -47.74 -27.57
N SER A 43 -34.28 -47.33 -26.31
CA SER A 43 -34.36 -45.93 -25.88
C SER A 43 -32.99 -45.24 -25.78
N LEU A 44 -31.89 -45.99 -25.92
CA LEU A 44 -30.54 -45.46 -25.91
C LEU A 44 -30.15 -44.92 -27.31
N PRO A 45 -29.49 -43.75 -27.39
CA PRO A 45 -29.13 -43.13 -28.67
C PRO A 45 -28.19 -44.02 -29.52
N PRO A 46 -28.34 -44.04 -30.87
CA PRO A 46 -27.53 -44.83 -31.81
C PRO A 46 -26.01 -44.65 -31.65
N SER A 47 -25.59 -43.46 -31.25
CA SER A 47 -24.20 -42.99 -31.14
C SER A 47 -23.52 -43.22 -29.78
N GLY A 48 -24.18 -43.88 -28.82
CA GLY A 48 -23.58 -44.24 -27.53
C GLY A 48 -22.63 -45.45 -27.63
N PRO A 49 -21.73 -45.66 -26.65
CA PRO A 49 -20.79 -46.79 -26.68
C PRO A 49 -21.53 -48.14 -26.57
N ASP A 50 -21.26 -49.07 -27.51
CA ASP A 50 -21.92 -50.40 -27.59
C ASP A 50 -21.89 -51.18 -26.27
N ARG A 51 -20.85 -50.96 -25.45
CA ARG A 51 -20.69 -51.55 -24.11
C ARG A 51 -21.87 -51.28 -23.16
N LEU A 52 -22.62 -50.18 -23.31
CA LEU A 52 -23.77 -49.86 -22.45
C LEU A 52 -25.06 -50.58 -22.88
N ARG A 53 -25.16 -51.01 -24.14
CA ARG A 53 -26.31 -51.77 -24.65
C ARG A 53 -26.24 -53.24 -24.27
N ASP A 54 -25.04 -53.80 -24.24
CA ASP A 54 -24.80 -55.20 -23.90
C ASP A 54 -24.59 -55.45 -22.40
N ALA A 55 -24.43 -54.40 -21.59
CA ALA A 55 -24.21 -54.51 -20.16
C ALA A 55 -25.51 -54.60 -19.33
N ASP A 56 -25.41 -55.25 -18.18
CA ASP A 56 -26.44 -55.31 -17.15
C ASP A 56 -26.83 -53.89 -16.67
N ALA A 57 -28.04 -53.72 -16.15
CA ALA A 57 -28.59 -52.42 -15.70
C ALA A 57 -27.69 -51.71 -14.66
N LYS A 58 -26.82 -52.47 -13.98
CA LYS A 58 -25.78 -51.97 -13.06
C LYS A 58 -24.71 -51.11 -13.73
N ALA A 59 -24.51 -51.22 -15.04
CA ALA A 59 -23.53 -50.44 -15.80
C ALA A 59 -24.08 -49.11 -16.32
N TRP A 60 -25.37 -48.84 -16.21
CA TRP A 60 -25.98 -47.62 -16.73
C TRP A 60 -25.55 -46.39 -15.93
N ASP A 61 -25.05 -45.38 -16.65
CA ASP A 61 -24.69 -44.07 -16.12
C ASP A 61 -25.90 -43.11 -16.11
N CYS A 62 -25.73 -41.90 -15.54
CA CYS A 62 -26.81 -40.91 -15.50
C CYS A 62 -27.38 -40.58 -16.89
N ALA A 63 -26.53 -40.50 -17.93
CA ALA A 63 -27.00 -40.17 -19.27
C ALA A 63 -27.88 -41.29 -19.86
N ALA A 64 -27.46 -42.55 -19.70
CA ALA A 64 -28.27 -43.70 -20.10
C ALA A 64 -29.62 -43.72 -19.37
N LEU A 65 -29.63 -43.50 -18.06
CA LEU A 65 -30.85 -43.44 -17.26
C LEU A 65 -31.80 -42.33 -17.73
N PHE A 66 -31.29 -41.12 -17.99
CA PHE A 66 -32.11 -40.02 -18.50
C PHE A 66 -32.70 -40.31 -19.89
N SER A 67 -31.91 -40.88 -20.81
CA SER A 67 -32.41 -41.28 -22.13
C SER A 67 -33.49 -42.36 -22.04
N ILE A 68 -33.31 -43.37 -21.19
CA ILE A 68 -34.30 -44.44 -20.97
C ILE A 68 -35.60 -43.86 -20.38
N MET A 69 -35.49 -42.97 -19.39
CA MET A 69 -36.63 -42.30 -18.78
C MET A 69 -37.41 -41.46 -19.80
N LEU A 70 -36.72 -40.64 -20.60
CA LEU A 70 -37.37 -39.80 -21.61
C LEU A 70 -38.00 -40.62 -22.75
N GLY A 71 -37.33 -41.69 -23.20
CA GLY A 71 -37.83 -42.58 -24.26
C GLY A 71 -39.09 -43.35 -23.85
N ASN A 72 -39.22 -43.70 -22.57
CA ASN A 72 -40.38 -44.42 -22.03
C ASN A 72 -41.29 -43.54 -21.15
N TRP A 73 -41.17 -42.21 -21.26
CA TRP A 73 -41.84 -41.29 -20.34
C TRP A 73 -43.35 -41.50 -20.32
N GLN A 74 -43.98 -41.49 -21.49
CA GLN A 74 -45.44 -41.57 -21.63
C GLN A 74 -46.03 -42.88 -21.13
N TYR A 75 -45.26 -43.98 -21.21
CA TYR A 75 -45.76 -45.33 -21.01
C TYR A 75 -45.39 -45.94 -19.66
N CYS A 76 -44.26 -45.52 -19.07
CA CYS A 76 -43.73 -46.09 -17.82
C CYS A 76 -43.67 -45.07 -16.68
N PHE A 77 -43.32 -43.82 -16.96
CA PHE A 77 -42.95 -42.86 -15.91
C PHE A 77 -43.99 -41.77 -15.64
N ASN A 78 -44.86 -41.44 -16.61
CA ASN A 78 -45.87 -40.38 -16.52
C ASN A 78 -46.98 -40.64 -15.48
N ARG A 79 -47.02 -41.84 -14.89
CA ARG A 79 -47.97 -42.17 -13.82
C ARG A 79 -47.58 -41.57 -12.47
N MET A 80 -46.27 -41.48 -12.18
CA MET A 80 -45.76 -40.95 -10.91
C MET A 80 -44.89 -39.70 -11.08
N LEU A 81 -44.29 -39.47 -12.26
CA LEU A 81 -43.49 -38.30 -12.58
C LEU A 81 -44.24 -37.43 -13.60
N GLY A 82 -44.53 -36.18 -13.25
CA GLY A 82 -45.30 -35.25 -14.08
C GLY A 82 -44.42 -34.43 -15.03
N SER A 83 -45.00 -33.35 -15.58
CA SER A 83 -44.26 -32.46 -16.49
C SER A 83 -43.09 -31.74 -15.82
N ALA A 84 -43.17 -31.45 -14.52
CA ALA A 84 -42.12 -30.76 -13.78
C ALA A 84 -40.87 -31.65 -13.63
N GLU A 85 -41.06 -32.92 -13.28
CA GLU A 85 -39.98 -33.89 -13.16
C GLU A 85 -39.33 -34.19 -14.52
N LYS A 86 -40.11 -34.16 -15.61
CA LYS A 86 -39.56 -34.21 -16.96
C LYS A 86 -38.62 -33.03 -17.25
N SER A 87 -38.99 -31.83 -16.82
CA SER A 87 -38.13 -30.64 -16.92
C SER A 87 -36.86 -30.77 -16.07
N TYR A 88 -36.95 -31.36 -14.87
CA TYR A 88 -35.77 -31.63 -14.04
C TYR A 88 -34.79 -32.58 -14.73
N VAL A 89 -35.29 -33.64 -15.38
CA VAL A 89 -34.43 -34.55 -16.16
C VAL A 89 -33.70 -33.81 -17.30
N HIS A 90 -34.38 -32.90 -18.01
CA HIS A 90 -33.73 -32.07 -19.03
C HIS A 90 -32.68 -31.11 -18.47
N GLU A 91 -32.94 -30.49 -17.31
CA GLU A 91 -31.99 -29.62 -16.62
C GLU A 91 -30.75 -30.42 -16.18
N LEU A 92 -30.93 -31.63 -15.63
CA LEU A 92 -29.84 -32.49 -15.16
C LEU A 92 -28.99 -33.07 -16.30
N ILE A 93 -29.56 -33.27 -17.50
CA ILE A 93 -28.78 -33.59 -18.70
C ILE A 93 -27.77 -32.48 -18.99
N ASN A 94 -28.19 -31.21 -18.92
CA ASN A 94 -27.29 -30.08 -19.14
C ASN A 94 -26.21 -30.01 -18.07
N VAL A 95 -26.59 -30.10 -16.79
CA VAL A 95 -25.65 -30.09 -15.65
C VAL A 95 -24.61 -31.21 -15.79
N ARG A 96 -25.03 -32.44 -16.11
CA ARG A 96 -24.13 -33.58 -16.32
C ARG A 96 -23.18 -33.35 -17.50
N ASN A 97 -23.65 -32.78 -18.60
CA ASN A 97 -22.81 -32.48 -19.76
C ASN A 97 -21.76 -31.41 -19.43
N GLU A 98 -22.15 -30.34 -18.74
CA GLU A 98 -21.22 -29.30 -18.29
C GLU A 98 -20.17 -29.85 -17.31
N TRP A 99 -20.59 -30.74 -16.41
CA TRP A 99 -19.71 -31.46 -15.51
C TRP A 99 -18.71 -32.36 -16.26
N ALA A 100 -19.17 -33.13 -17.25
CA ALA A 100 -18.32 -33.98 -18.07
C ALA A 100 -17.29 -33.19 -18.91
N HIS A 101 -17.63 -31.96 -19.31
CA HIS A 101 -16.72 -31.04 -20.01
C HIS A 101 -15.78 -30.25 -19.07
N GLN A 102 -15.73 -30.59 -17.78
CA GLN A 102 -14.90 -29.91 -16.76
C GLN A 102 -15.12 -28.39 -16.68
N ARG A 103 -16.36 -27.92 -16.92
CA ARG A 103 -16.72 -26.51 -16.73
C ARG A 103 -16.71 -26.15 -15.23
N ARG A 104 -16.42 -24.88 -14.93
CA ARG A 104 -16.47 -24.34 -13.57
C ARG A 104 -17.92 -24.07 -13.17
N PHE A 105 -18.31 -24.49 -11.97
CA PHE A 105 -19.64 -24.21 -11.40
C PHE A 105 -19.53 -23.16 -10.29
N THR A 106 -20.40 -22.15 -10.32
CA THR A 106 -20.55 -21.20 -9.20
C THR A 106 -21.26 -21.86 -8.01
N LEU A 107 -21.26 -21.22 -6.84
CA LEU A 107 -22.02 -21.70 -5.67
C LEU A 107 -23.52 -21.73 -5.93
N ASP A 108 -24.06 -20.76 -6.68
CA ASP A 108 -25.48 -20.70 -7.01
C ASP A 108 -25.85 -21.80 -8.02
N ASP A 109 -25.01 -22.04 -9.04
CA ASP A 109 -25.21 -23.14 -9.99
C ASP A 109 -25.16 -24.51 -9.29
N THR A 110 -24.21 -24.67 -8.36
CA THR A 110 -24.05 -25.89 -7.55
C THR A 110 -25.28 -26.13 -6.68
N ASN A 111 -25.79 -25.10 -6.01
CA ASN A 111 -26.99 -25.19 -5.19
C ASN A 111 -28.22 -25.55 -6.05
N ARG A 112 -28.36 -24.93 -7.23
CA ARG A 112 -29.46 -25.24 -8.16
C ARG A 112 -29.40 -26.67 -8.66
N ALA A 113 -28.23 -27.13 -9.07
CA ALA A 113 -28.02 -28.51 -9.53
C ALA A 113 -28.39 -29.53 -8.45
N ILE A 114 -27.93 -29.33 -7.21
CA ILE A 114 -28.20 -30.24 -6.09
C ILE A 114 -29.69 -30.23 -5.70
N ASP A 115 -30.36 -29.07 -5.69
CA ASP A 115 -31.81 -28.96 -5.45
C ASP A 115 -32.62 -29.74 -6.51
N THR A 116 -32.26 -29.60 -7.78
CA THR A 116 -32.92 -30.35 -8.87
C THR A 116 -32.70 -31.86 -8.74
N ILE A 117 -31.50 -32.31 -8.32
CA ILE A 117 -31.21 -33.73 -8.01
C ILE A 117 -32.09 -34.21 -6.84
N LYS A 118 -32.12 -33.45 -5.74
CA LYS A 118 -32.88 -33.78 -4.53
C LYS A 118 -34.37 -33.96 -4.83
N ARG A 119 -34.98 -32.99 -5.53
CA ARG A 119 -36.41 -33.04 -5.91
C ARG A 119 -36.75 -34.25 -6.74
N LEU A 120 -35.88 -34.62 -7.68
CA LEU A 120 -36.10 -35.80 -8.52
C LEU A 120 -36.01 -37.08 -7.69
N LEU A 121 -35.03 -37.20 -6.79
CA LEU A 121 -34.88 -38.35 -5.88
C LEU A 121 -36.02 -38.48 -4.87
N GLU A 122 -36.52 -37.36 -4.34
CA GLU A 122 -37.69 -37.33 -3.45
C GLU A 122 -38.93 -37.88 -4.15
N LYS A 123 -39.14 -37.51 -5.42
CA LYS A 123 -40.28 -37.97 -6.19
C LYS A 123 -40.24 -39.45 -6.53
N VAL A 124 -39.06 -40.04 -6.69
CA VAL A 124 -38.91 -41.48 -6.91
C VAL A 124 -38.83 -42.30 -5.62
N GLY A 125 -38.81 -41.63 -4.45
CA GLY A 125 -38.74 -42.28 -3.14
C GLY A 125 -37.39 -42.92 -2.83
N ALA A 126 -36.29 -42.35 -3.35
CA ALA A 126 -34.96 -42.91 -3.20
C ALA A 126 -34.34 -42.59 -1.82
N PRO A 127 -33.67 -43.55 -1.14
CA PRO A 127 -33.05 -43.32 0.17
C PRO A 127 -31.85 -42.35 0.12
N GLN A 128 -31.25 -42.14 -1.05
CA GLN A 128 -30.10 -41.26 -1.27
C GLN A 128 -30.44 -39.76 -1.06
N VAL A 129 -31.72 -39.39 -0.96
CA VAL A 129 -32.17 -38.01 -0.70
C VAL A 129 -31.48 -37.40 0.52
N ALA A 130 -31.33 -38.16 1.61
CA ALA A 130 -30.73 -37.66 2.85
C ALA A 130 -29.27 -37.23 2.66
N ALA A 131 -28.49 -38.01 1.90
CA ALA A 131 -27.09 -37.71 1.60
C ALA A 131 -26.95 -36.50 0.65
N VAL A 132 -27.88 -36.35 -0.31
CA VAL A 132 -27.92 -35.17 -1.20
C VAL A 132 -28.32 -33.92 -0.42
N ASP A 133 -29.26 -34.03 0.53
CA ASP A 133 -29.65 -32.92 1.40
C ASP A 133 -28.51 -32.44 2.29
N GLU A 134 -27.70 -33.36 2.84
CA GLU A 134 -26.49 -32.99 3.60
C GLU A 134 -25.49 -32.18 2.75
N GLN A 135 -25.28 -32.58 1.48
CA GLN A 135 -24.45 -31.81 0.55
C GLN A 135 -25.05 -30.43 0.24
N MET A 136 -26.38 -30.33 0.14
CA MET A 136 -27.08 -29.06 -0.09
C MET A 136 -26.94 -28.12 1.12
N GLN A 137 -27.10 -28.62 2.35
CA GLN A 137 -26.94 -27.82 3.57
C GLN A 137 -25.52 -27.26 3.70
N GLU A 138 -24.50 -28.03 3.33
CA GLU A 138 -23.11 -27.56 3.34
C GLU A 138 -22.86 -26.46 2.30
N VAL A 139 -23.46 -26.55 1.10
CA VAL A 139 -23.39 -25.49 0.08
C VAL A 139 -24.11 -24.23 0.55
N LEU A 140 -25.28 -24.36 1.18
CA LEU A 140 -26.01 -23.23 1.77
C LEU A 140 -25.21 -22.57 2.89
N ARG A 141 -24.56 -23.35 3.77
CA ARG A 141 -23.68 -22.84 4.80
C ARG A 141 -22.53 -22.02 4.22
N GLN A 142 -21.85 -22.54 3.20
CA GLN A 142 -20.77 -21.81 2.51
C GLN A 142 -21.28 -20.52 1.86
N ARG A 143 -22.49 -20.54 1.31
CA ARG A 143 -23.15 -19.36 0.74
C ARG A 143 -23.45 -18.31 1.83
N PHE A 144 -23.96 -18.73 2.98
CA PHE A 144 -24.19 -17.85 4.12
C PHE A 144 -22.89 -17.31 4.70
N ASP A 145 -21.83 -18.11 4.83
CA ASP A 145 -20.52 -17.65 5.27
C ASP A 145 -19.90 -16.67 4.27
N ALA A 146 -20.08 -16.89 2.96
CA ALA A 146 -19.65 -15.97 1.92
C ALA A 146 -20.44 -14.65 1.95
N MET A 147 -21.77 -14.70 2.13
CA MET A 147 -22.63 -13.53 2.31
C MET A 147 -22.29 -12.77 3.59
N ARG A 148 -22.14 -13.46 4.73
CA ARG A 148 -21.71 -12.87 5.99
C ARG A 148 -20.34 -12.22 5.87
N ARG A 149 -19.35 -12.87 5.26
CA ARG A 149 -18.05 -12.23 5.00
C ARG A 149 -18.15 -11.01 4.10
N ARG A 150 -19.08 -11.02 3.13
CA ARG A 150 -19.34 -9.88 2.24
C ARG A 150 -20.02 -8.73 2.99
N GLU A 151 -20.99 -9.02 3.86
CA GLU A 151 -21.69 -8.05 4.70
C GLU A 151 -20.80 -7.52 5.83
N GLU A 152 -20.06 -8.38 6.52
CA GLU A 152 -19.06 -8.00 7.53
C GLU A 152 -17.97 -7.11 6.90
N LYS A 153 -17.52 -7.43 5.68
CA LYS A 153 -16.66 -6.53 4.88
C LYS A 153 -17.38 -5.22 4.54
N ALA A 154 -18.62 -5.24 4.09
CA ALA A 154 -19.37 -4.02 3.73
C ALA A 154 -19.62 -3.09 4.93
N VAL A 155 -19.80 -3.64 6.14
CA VAL A 155 -19.97 -2.88 7.38
C VAL A 155 -18.64 -2.33 7.92
N THR A 156 -17.50 -2.97 7.65
CA THR A 156 -16.16 -2.45 8.02
C THR A 156 -15.53 -1.53 6.96
N THR A 157 -15.90 -1.68 5.68
CA THR A 157 -15.40 -0.85 4.58
C THR A 157 -16.33 0.34 4.32
N VAL A 158 -16.40 1.27 5.28
CA VAL A 158 -17.00 2.58 5.02
C VAL A 158 -16.20 3.23 3.88
N ALA A 159 -16.86 3.44 2.73
CA ALA A 159 -16.31 4.23 1.64
C ALA A 159 -15.91 5.60 2.19
N ILE A 160 -14.77 6.14 1.77
CA ILE A 160 -14.34 7.47 2.19
C ILE A 160 -15.37 8.48 1.64
N SER A 161 -16.35 8.86 2.46
CA SER A 161 -17.32 9.90 2.10
C SER A 161 -16.69 11.26 2.25
N GLY A 162 -16.98 12.18 1.33
CA GLY A 162 -16.61 13.58 1.42
C GLY A 162 -17.82 14.47 1.17
N ASP A 163 -17.93 15.56 1.91
CA ASP A 163 -18.86 16.65 1.58
C ASP A 163 -18.22 17.50 0.47
N THR A 164 -18.29 17.01 -0.77
CA THR A 164 -17.81 17.77 -1.92
C THR A 164 -18.73 18.95 -2.21
N LYS A 165 -18.22 19.96 -2.90
CA LYS A 165 -18.99 21.15 -3.28
C LYS A 165 -20.27 20.73 -4.01
N ALA A 166 -21.42 21.17 -3.48
CA ALA A 166 -22.73 20.83 -4.02
C ALA A 166 -22.82 21.14 -5.52
N GLY A 167 -23.36 20.19 -6.29
CA GLY A 167 -23.56 20.32 -7.74
C GLY A 167 -22.41 19.82 -8.62
N LEU A 168 -21.31 19.32 -8.04
CA LEU A 168 -20.25 18.65 -8.80
C LEU A 168 -20.49 17.13 -8.85
N PRO A 169 -20.55 16.52 -10.05
CA PRO A 169 -20.74 15.07 -10.16
C PRO A 169 -19.47 14.29 -9.79
N PRO A 170 -19.59 13.12 -9.14
CA PRO A 170 -18.47 12.22 -8.91
C PRO A 170 -17.93 11.63 -10.21
N TRP A 171 -16.67 11.23 -10.23
CA TRP A 171 -16.01 10.77 -11.46
C TRP A 171 -16.72 9.59 -12.12
N ARG A 172 -17.29 8.70 -11.30
CA ARG A 172 -18.04 7.52 -11.75
C ARG A 172 -19.26 7.87 -12.62
N GLN A 173 -19.86 9.04 -12.43
CA GLN A 173 -21.01 9.47 -13.23
C GLN A 173 -20.57 10.00 -14.61
N LEU A 174 -19.32 10.45 -14.74
CA LEU A 174 -18.81 11.08 -15.96
C LEU A 174 -17.95 10.14 -16.81
N VAL A 175 -17.34 9.14 -16.19
CA VAL A 175 -16.43 8.19 -16.85
C VAL A 175 -16.70 6.77 -16.36
N MET A 176 -16.83 5.85 -17.31
CA MET A 176 -16.91 4.42 -17.02
C MET A 176 -15.55 3.74 -17.24
N PRO A 177 -15.10 2.87 -16.32
CA PRO A 177 -14.00 1.96 -16.60
C PRO A 177 -14.36 1.02 -17.76
N HIS A 178 -13.35 0.45 -18.42
CA HIS A 178 -13.60 -0.62 -19.39
C HIS A 178 -14.23 -1.85 -18.70
N PRO A 179 -15.05 -2.67 -19.39
CA PRO A 179 -15.79 -3.76 -18.77
C PRO A 179 -14.92 -4.81 -18.05
N ASP A 180 -13.73 -5.07 -18.56
CA ASP A 180 -12.71 -5.95 -17.98
C ASP A 180 -12.16 -5.42 -16.65
N VAL A 181 -11.86 -4.12 -16.56
CA VAL A 181 -11.46 -3.44 -15.33
C VAL A 181 -12.62 -3.37 -14.35
N ALA A 182 -13.82 -3.01 -14.82
CA ALA A 182 -15.01 -2.88 -13.98
C ALA A 182 -15.38 -4.20 -13.27
N LYS A 183 -15.24 -5.34 -13.96
CA LYS A 183 -15.54 -6.67 -13.43
C LYS A 183 -14.40 -7.31 -12.63
N GLY A 184 -13.21 -6.71 -12.62
CA GLY A 184 -12.03 -7.31 -11.98
C GLY A 184 -11.47 -8.53 -12.72
N GLU A 185 -11.84 -8.72 -13.99
CA GLU A 185 -11.42 -9.86 -14.83
C GLU A 185 -10.11 -9.58 -15.59
N PHE A 186 -9.48 -8.42 -15.37
CA PHE A 186 -8.26 -8.02 -16.08
C PHE A 186 -7.11 -9.03 -15.83
N VAL A 187 -6.60 -9.64 -16.91
CA VAL A 187 -5.53 -10.63 -16.80
C VAL A 187 -4.18 -9.96 -17.04
N GLN A 188 -3.17 -10.28 -16.21
CA GLN A 188 -1.82 -9.70 -16.34
C GLN A 188 -1.20 -9.89 -17.74
N ALA A 189 -1.60 -10.94 -18.46
CA ALA A 189 -1.18 -11.22 -19.84
C ALA A 189 -1.84 -10.32 -20.88
N GLU A 190 -3.02 -9.75 -20.59
CA GLU A 190 -3.73 -8.86 -21.51
C GLU A 190 -3.02 -7.51 -21.67
N PHE A 191 -2.14 -7.09 -20.77
CA PHE A 191 -1.33 -5.86 -21.00
C PHE A 191 0.03 -6.14 -21.64
N ALA A 192 0.36 -7.40 -21.92
CA ALA A 192 1.57 -7.76 -22.63
C ALA A 192 1.26 -7.83 -24.13
N ALA A 193 1.68 -6.80 -24.87
CA ALA A 193 1.68 -6.83 -26.31
C ALA A 193 2.55 -8.00 -26.80
N ASP A 194 1.98 -8.85 -27.66
CA ASP A 194 2.66 -9.98 -28.28
C ASP A 194 2.38 -9.93 -29.79
N LEU A 195 3.39 -9.53 -30.55
CA LEU A 195 3.28 -9.34 -31.99
C LEU A 195 3.03 -10.68 -32.72
N ASP A 196 3.64 -11.79 -32.27
CA ASP A 196 3.45 -13.10 -32.88
C ASP A 196 1.99 -13.56 -32.74
N ARG A 197 1.39 -13.39 -31.57
CA ARG A 197 -0.03 -13.69 -31.36
C ARG A 197 -0.96 -12.87 -32.25
N VAL A 198 -0.64 -11.60 -32.48
CA VAL A 198 -1.42 -10.73 -33.39
C VAL A 198 -1.32 -11.22 -34.83
N VAL A 199 -0.12 -11.59 -35.27
CA VAL A 199 0.11 -12.15 -36.63
C VAL A 199 -0.63 -13.47 -36.82
N GLN A 200 -0.66 -14.33 -35.79
CA GLN A 200 -1.34 -15.62 -35.83
C GLN A 200 -2.87 -15.57 -35.67
N GLY A 201 -3.46 -14.40 -35.39
CA GLY A 201 -4.90 -14.29 -35.15
C GLY A 201 -5.35 -14.79 -33.78
N LYS A 202 -4.44 -14.87 -32.80
CA LYS A 202 -4.66 -15.45 -31.45
C LYS A 202 -4.54 -14.42 -30.31
N ALA A 203 -4.37 -13.14 -30.64
CA ALA A 203 -4.36 -12.07 -29.65
C ALA A 203 -5.77 -11.76 -29.14
N SER A 204 -5.88 -11.07 -28.01
CA SER A 204 -7.16 -10.55 -27.52
C SER A 204 -7.73 -9.54 -28.51
N ALA A 205 -9.05 -9.35 -28.51
CA ALA A 205 -9.73 -8.45 -29.46
C ALA A 205 -9.14 -7.04 -29.48
N GLU A 206 -8.68 -6.53 -28.33
CA GLU A 206 -8.08 -5.21 -28.21
C GLU A 206 -6.71 -5.05 -28.90
N TYR A 207 -5.96 -6.14 -29.12
CA TYR A 207 -4.74 -6.12 -29.93
C TYR A 207 -4.94 -6.68 -31.33
N GLN A 208 -5.92 -7.56 -31.54
CA GLN A 208 -6.16 -8.21 -32.81
C GLN A 208 -6.91 -7.32 -33.80
N ASP A 209 -7.89 -6.54 -33.32
CA ASP A 209 -8.66 -5.61 -34.13
C ASP A 209 -7.98 -4.24 -34.21
N ALA A 210 -7.73 -3.78 -35.43
CA ALA A 210 -6.98 -2.54 -35.66
C ALA A 210 -7.72 -1.30 -35.12
N ALA A 211 -9.05 -1.22 -35.28
CA ALA A 211 -9.81 -0.05 -34.85
C ALA A 211 -9.88 0.01 -33.31
N GLN A 212 -10.11 -1.12 -32.65
CA GLN A 212 -10.08 -1.22 -31.19
C GLN A 212 -8.68 -0.90 -30.65
N PHE A 213 -7.63 -1.44 -31.26
CA PHE A 213 -6.25 -1.16 -30.87
C PHE A 213 -5.93 0.34 -30.89
N PHE A 214 -6.24 1.04 -31.99
CA PHE A 214 -5.99 2.48 -32.11
C PHE A 214 -6.93 3.31 -31.21
N SER A 215 -8.15 2.85 -30.94
CA SER A 215 -9.06 3.54 -30.00
C SER A 215 -8.53 3.55 -28.55
N ARG A 216 -7.84 2.48 -28.13
CA ARG A 216 -7.24 2.34 -26.79
C ARG A 216 -5.80 2.84 -26.73
N THR A 217 -5.20 3.13 -27.89
CA THR A 217 -3.81 3.60 -27.98
C THR A 217 -3.77 5.12 -27.91
N PHE A 218 -2.92 5.65 -27.04
CA PHE A 218 -2.51 7.05 -27.11
C PHE A 218 -1.32 7.19 -28.06
N ILE A 219 -1.44 8.05 -29.07
CA ILE A 219 -0.37 8.29 -30.06
C ILE A 219 0.65 9.24 -29.43
N THR A 220 1.62 8.66 -28.72
CA THR A 220 2.78 9.38 -28.16
C THR A 220 3.61 10.02 -29.27
N SER A 221 4.45 11.00 -28.95
CA SER A 221 5.40 11.63 -29.88
C SER A 221 6.33 10.61 -30.56
N GLY A 222 6.80 9.59 -29.82
CA GLY A 222 7.59 8.49 -30.38
C GLY A 222 6.79 7.65 -31.38
N LEU A 223 5.58 7.21 -31.00
CA LEU A 223 4.71 6.44 -31.91
C LEU A 223 4.29 7.26 -33.13
N HIS A 224 4.00 8.56 -32.93
CA HIS A 224 3.71 9.51 -33.99
C HIS A 224 4.87 9.57 -34.99
N PHE A 225 6.10 9.74 -34.51
CA PHE A 225 7.30 9.73 -35.35
C PHE A 225 7.45 8.42 -36.13
N ALA A 226 7.32 7.26 -35.48
CA ALA A 226 7.39 5.96 -36.15
C ALA A 226 6.35 5.83 -37.26
N LEU A 227 5.08 6.17 -36.98
CA LEU A 227 3.99 6.05 -37.95
C LEU A 227 4.18 7.02 -39.12
N VAL A 228 4.49 8.29 -38.87
CA VAL A 228 4.75 9.29 -39.93
C VAL A 228 5.96 8.87 -40.78
N ASN A 229 7.04 8.41 -40.15
CA ASN A 229 8.24 7.95 -40.86
C ASN A 229 7.92 6.76 -41.77
N ALA A 230 7.19 5.76 -41.26
CA ALA A 230 6.78 4.60 -42.03
C ALA A 230 5.85 4.99 -43.19
N ILE A 231 4.88 5.88 -42.97
CA ILE A 231 3.99 6.39 -44.04
C ILE A 231 4.80 7.08 -45.13
N LYS A 232 5.72 7.99 -44.76
CA LYS A 232 6.58 8.70 -45.72
C LYS A 232 7.41 7.71 -46.53
N ARG A 233 8.04 6.73 -45.87
CA ARG A 233 8.91 5.73 -46.52
C ARG A 233 8.13 4.91 -47.54
N ILE A 234 7.03 4.31 -47.12
CA ILE A 234 6.18 3.46 -47.96
C ILE A 234 5.58 4.23 -49.14
N CYS A 235 5.24 5.51 -48.96
CA CYS A 235 4.64 6.35 -50.00
C CYS A 235 5.67 7.08 -50.87
N GLY A 236 6.97 6.85 -50.69
CA GLY A 236 8.02 7.50 -51.48
C GLY A 236 8.16 9.00 -51.22
N LYS A 237 7.76 9.49 -50.05
CA LYS A 237 7.83 10.90 -49.63
C LYS A 237 9.06 11.20 -48.74
N GLY A 238 10.10 10.38 -48.84
CA GLY A 238 11.25 10.39 -47.92
C GLY A 238 11.03 9.44 -46.75
N GLY A 239 11.67 9.68 -45.60
CA GLY A 239 11.60 8.79 -44.44
C GLY A 239 12.74 7.77 -44.39
N GLU A 240 13.07 7.38 -43.17
CA GLU A 240 14.24 6.56 -42.86
C GLU A 240 13.98 5.08 -43.23
N PRO A 241 14.96 4.42 -43.87
CA PRO A 241 14.81 3.04 -44.33
C PRO A 241 14.76 2.04 -43.18
N VAL A 242 15.51 2.31 -42.11
CA VAL A 242 15.65 1.45 -40.95
C VAL A 242 15.32 2.31 -39.73
N LEU A 243 14.51 1.78 -38.82
CA LEU A 243 14.12 2.43 -37.57
C LEU A 243 14.40 1.49 -36.40
N ASP A 244 15.26 1.91 -35.47
CA ASP A 244 15.47 1.20 -34.20
C ASP A 244 14.48 1.71 -33.15
N LEU A 245 13.60 0.82 -32.68
CA LEU A 245 12.70 1.12 -31.58
C LEU A 245 13.44 1.00 -30.25
N MET A 246 14.05 2.11 -29.85
CA MET A 246 14.63 2.26 -28.53
C MET A 246 13.59 2.80 -27.54
N THR A 247 12.93 1.94 -26.76
CA THR A 247 12.00 2.43 -25.73
C THR A 247 12.67 2.70 -24.40
N SER A 248 12.67 3.96 -23.96
CA SER A 248 13.01 4.34 -22.57
C SER A 248 12.07 3.74 -21.51
N PHE A 249 10.94 3.17 -21.95
CA PHE A 249 9.88 2.63 -21.11
C PHE A 249 9.53 1.20 -21.55
N GLY A 250 9.76 0.23 -20.66
CA GLY A 250 9.34 -1.15 -20.88
C GLY A 250 7.85 -1.24 -21.24
N GLY A 251 7.57 -1.76 -22.45
CA GLY A 251 6.22 -1.99 -22.97
C GLY A 251 5.89 -1.31 -24.30
N GLY A 252 6.73 -0.41 -24.82
CA GLY A 252 6.41 0.35 -26.05
C GLY A 252 6.86 -0.26 -27.40
N LYS A 253 7.83 -1.19 -27.41
CA LYS A 253 8.48 -1.71 -28.65
C LYS A 253 7.49 -2.54 -29.45
N THR A 254 7.07 -3.66 -28.88
CA THR A 254 6.07 -4.56 -29.47
C THR A 254 4.74 -3.84 -29.72
N HIS A 255 4.31 -2.92 -28.86
CA HIS A 255 3.10 -2.11 -29.08
C HIS A 255 3.22 -1.21 -30.32
N THR A 256 4.38 -0.55 -30.53
CA THR A 256 4.66 0.25 -31.72
C THR A 256 4.71 -0.62 -32.98
N MET A 257 5.29 -1.81 -32.88
CA MET A 257 5.29 -2.77 -33.99
C MET A 257 3.89 -3.24 -34.35
N ILE A 258 3.02 -3.51 -33.37
CA ILE A 258 1.60 -3.83 -33.62
C ILE A 258 0.88 -2.65 -34.28
N ALA A 259 1.15 -1.41 -33.87
CA ALA A 259 0.59 -0.22 -34.50
C ALA A 259 0.97 -0.12 -35.98
N LEU A 260 2.26 -0.32 -36.30
CA LEU A 260 2.75 -0.37 -37.67
C LEU A 260 2.16 -1.53 -38.47
N TYR A 261 2.06 -2.71 -37.86
CA TYR A 261 1.44 -3.89 -38.45
C TYR A 261 -0.01 -3.60 -38.84
N HIS A 262 -0.79 -2.97 -37.96
CA HIS A 262 -2.20 -2.62 -38.21
C HIS A 262 -2.38 -1.49 -39.21
N LEU A 263 -1.54 -0.45 -39.16
CA LEU A 263 -1.58 0.66 -40.11
C LEU A 263 -1.50 0.18 -41.56
N PHE A 264 -0.62 -0.80 -41.82
CA PHE A 264 -0.43 -1.39 -43.14
C PHE A 264 -1.18 -2.72 -43.32
N GLY A 265 -2.22 -2.93 -42.49
CA GLY A 265 -3.06 -4.11 -42.51
C GLY A 265 -4.20 -4.05 -43.52
N LYS A 266 -5.23 -4.86 -43.27
CA LYS A 266 -6.44 -4.92 -44.11
C LYS A 266 -7.39 -3.73 -43.86
N THR A 267 -7.34 -3.15 -42.66
CA THR A 267 -8.18 -2.02 -42.29
C THR A 267 -7.64 -0.74 -42.92
N PRO A 268 -8.45 0.03 -43.67
CA PRO A 268 -8.01 1.29 -44.25
C PRO A 268 -7.54 2.27 -43.16
N ALA A 269 -6.45 3.00 -43.43
CA ALA A 269 -5.90 3.99 -42.51
C ALA A 269 -6.92 5.05 -42.07
N SER A 270 -7.88 5.41 -42.94
CA SER A 270 -8.97 6.34 -42.63
C SER A 270 -9.97 5.83 -41.58
N ALA A 271 -10.05 4.51 -41.38
CA ALA A 271 -10.90 3.90 -40.36
C ALA A 271 -10.17 3.76 -39.01
N LEU A 272 -8.88 4.11 -38.93
CA LEU A 272 -8.08 4.04 -37.72
C LEU A 272 -8.14 5.36 -36.95
N PRO A 273 -8.62 5.37 -35.69
CA PRO A 273 -8.65 6.58 -34.87
C PRO A 273 -7.28 7.26 -34.76
N GLY A 274 -7.24 8.58 -34.97
CA GLY A 274 -6.03 9.41 -34.84
C GLY A 274 -5.07 9.38 -36.03
N MET A 275 -5.43 8.72 -37.14
CA MET A 275 -4.56 8.58 -38.31
C MET A 275 -4.58 9.80 -39.26
N GLU A 276 -5.70 10.54 -39.29
CA GLU A 276 -5.86 11.69 -40.20
C GLU A 276 -4.79 12.78 -40.01
N PRO A 277 -4.43 13.23 -38.79
CA PRO A 277 -3.33 14.17 -38.59
C PRO A 277 -1.98 13.63 -39.09
N LEU A 278 -1.71 12.34 -38.89
CA LEU A 278 -0.46 11.69 -39.29
C LEU A 278 -0.32 11.65 -40.83
N MET A 279 -1.42 11.32 -41.52
CA MET A 279 -1.45 11.29 -42.98
C MET A 279 -1.28 12.69 -43.58
N LYS A 280 -1.92 13.70 -42.96
CA LYS A 280 -1.77 15.10 -43.36
C LYS A 280 -0.33 15.59 -43.21
N GLU A 281 0.32 15.29 -42.10
CA GLU A 281 1.74 15.64 -41.89
C GLU A 281 2.67 14.89 -42.86
N ALA A 282 2.37 13.63 -43.15
CA ALA A 282 3.11 12.86 -44.14
C ALA A 282 2.86 13.33 -45.59
N GLY A 283 1.87 14.20 -45.82
CA GLY A 283 1.53 14.72 -47.14
C GLY A 283 0.90 13.66 -48.05
N VAL A 284 0.13 12.72 -47.49
CA VAL A 284 -0.52 11.63 -48.22
C VAL A 284 -2.01 11.55 -47.91
N THR A 285 -2.80 11.07 -48.86
CA THR A 285 -4.26 10.87 -48.72
C THR A 285 -4.66 9.42 -48.52
N SER A 286 -3.79 8.48 -48.92
CA SER A 286 -3.99 7.04 -48.75
C SER A 286 -2.65 6.33 -48.65
N VAL A 287 -2.62 5.22 -47.92
CA VAL A 287 -1.48 4.30 -47.91
C VAL A 287 -1.70 3.18 -48.95
N PRO A 288 -0.67 2.77 -49.71
CA PRO A 288 -0.79 1.66 -50.65
C PRO A 288 -0.96 0.32 -49.92
N ALA A 289 -1.33 -0.73 -50.67
CA ALA A 289 -1.26 -2.09 -50.14
C ALA A 289 0.22 -2.47 -49.92
N VAL A 290 0.56 -2.89 -48.70
CA VAL A 290 1.94 -3.19 -48.30
C VAL A 290 2.07 -4.66 -47.94
N ARG A 291 3.13 -5.30 -48.40
CA ARG A 291 3.49 -6.64 -47.95
C ARG A 291 4.22 -6.56 -46.60
N ARG A 292 3.78 -7.32 -45.62
CA ARG A 292 4.30 -7.27 -44.25
C ARG A 292 5.02 -8.57 -43.94
N ALA A 293 6.25 -8.46 -43.44
CA ALA A 293 6.98 -9.58 -42.85
C ALA A 293 7.29 -9.28 -41.39
N VAL A 294 7.08 -10.28 -40.53
CA VAL A 294 7.27 -10.20 -39.09
C VAL A 294 8.15 -11.35 -38.64
N LEU A 295 9.29 -11.01 -38.03
CA LEU A 295 10.27 -11.94 -37.49
C LEU A 295 10.36 -11.70 -35.99
N VAL A 296 9.94 -12.67 -35.17
CA VAL A 296 10.02 -12.56 -33.71
C VAL A 296 11.09 -13.52 -33.18
N GLY A 297 12.18 -12.96 -32.67
CA GLY A 297 13.39 -13.72 -32.33
C GLY A 297 13.21 -14.74 -31.21
N THR A 298 12.20 -14.58 -30.35
CA THR A 298 11.82 -15.54 -29.30
C THR A 298 11.03 -16.74 -29.82
N HIS A 299 10.38 -16.61 -30.98
CA HIS A 299 9.54 -17.67 -31.57
C HIS A 299 10.27 -18.46 -32.67
N ILE A 300 11.28 -17.85 -33.31
CA ILE A 300 12.08 -18.52 -34.35
C ILE A 300 13.24 -19.25 -33.68
N THR A 301 13.13 -20.59 -33.61
CA THR A 301 14.14 -21.46 -33.00
C THR A 301 15.29 -21.71 -33.99
N PRO A 302 16.55 -21.35 -33.68
CA PRO A 302 17.64 -21.47 -34.64
C PRO A 302 18.01 -22.91 -35.05
N SER A 303 17.66 -23.90 -34.21
CA SER A 303 17.99 -25.31 -34.39
C SER A 303 16.94 -26.11 -35.16
N VAL A 304 15.71 -25.61 -35.31
CA VAL A 304 14.58 -26.36 -35.87
C VAL A 304 14.02 -25.64 -37.08
N PRO A 305 14.15 -26.21 -38.29
CA PRO A 305 13.51 -25.67 -39.48
C PRO A 305 11.99 -25.66 -39.35
N ARG A 306 11.35 -24.57 -39.80
CA ARG A 306 9.90 -24.44 -39.86
C ARG A 306 9.38 -25.08 -41.14
N LYS A 307 8.39 -25.96 -41.02
CA LYS A 307 7.68 -26.52 -42.18
C LYS A 307 6.38 -25.75 -42.44
N THR A 308 6.19 -25.28 -43.66
CA THR A 308 4.96 -24.62 -44.09
C THR A 308 3.87 -25.65 -44.43
N SER A 309 2.62 -25.21 -44.56
CA SER A 309 1.51 -26.06 -45.03
C SER A 309 1.71 -26.60 -46.45
N GLU A 310 2.61 -25.98 -47.21
CA GLU A 310 2.97 -26.33 -48.59
C GLU A 310 4.17 -27.30 -48.65
N GLY A 311 4.69 -27.74 -47.49
CA GLY A 311 5.83 -28.65 -47.39
C GLY A 311 7.20 -28.00 -47.57
N ILE A 312 7.28 -26.67 -47.63
CA ILE A 312 8.54 -25.93 -47.70
C ILE A 312 9.20 -25.93 -46.33
N GLU A 313 10.47 -26.33 -46.28
CA GLU A 313 11.30 -26.27 -45.07
C GLU A 313 12.11 -24.97 -45.07
N ILE A 314 11.82 -24.08 -44.13
CA ILE A 314 12.47 -22.77 -43.95
C ILE A 314 13.43 -22.87 -42.76
N ARG A 315 14.68 -22.48 -42.95
CA ARG A 315 15.75 -22.67 -41.96
C ARG A 315 16.20 -21.37 -41.29
N THR A 316 16.11 -20.25 -42.00
CA THR A 316 16.79 -19.00 -41.60
C THR A 316 15.82 -17.81 -41.52
N LEU A 317 16.26 -16.72 -40.86
CA LEU A 317 15.49 -15.48 -40.80
C LEU A 317 15.21 -14.87 -42.18
N TRP A 318 16.17 -14.96 -43.11
CA TRP A 318 16.00 -14.44 -44.48
C TRP A 318 15.13 -15.34 -45.35
N GLY A 319 15.14 -16.65 -45.12
CA GLY A 319 14.19 -17.57 -45.74
C GLY A 319 12.76 -17.27 -45.30
N GLU A 320 12.56 -17.08 -43.99
CA GLU A 320 11.26 -16.71 -43.41
C GLU A 320 10.77 -15.35 -43.93
N LEU A 321 11.65 -14.35 -43.98
CA LEU A 321 11.37 -13.03 -44.57
C LEU A 321 10.86 -13.17 -46.01
N ALA A 322 11.57 -13.93 -46.85
CA ALA A 322 11.23 -14.09 -48.25
C ALA A 322 9.91 -14.85 -48.44
N TYR A 323 9.66 -15.87 -47.64
CA TYR A 323 8.39 -16.59 -47.65
C TYR A 323 7.21 -15.70 -47.23
N GLN A 324 7.36 -14.88 -46.20
CA GLN A 324 6.27 -13.99 -45.77
C GLN A 324 5.97 -12.88 -46.80
N LEU A 325 6.98 -12.39 -47.52
CA LEU A 325 6.78 -11.36 -48.55
C LEU A 325 6.24 -11.91 -49.88
N GLY A 326 6.61 -13.13 -50.28
CA GLY A 326 6.30 -13.63 -51.63
C GLY A 326 5.77 -15.06 -51.71
N GLY A 327 5.47 -15.69 -50.57
CA GLY A 327 5.11 -17.11 -50.51
C GLY A 327 6.23 -18.00 -51.06
N ALA A 328 5.85 -19.08 -51.75
CA ALA A 328 6.78 -19.99 -52.39
C ALA A 328 7.70 -19.29 -53.43
N GLU A 329 7.20 -18.32 -54.19
CA GLU A 329 8.00 -17.59 -55.18
C GLU A 329 9.02 -16.64 -54.54
N GLY A 330 8.66 -16.04 -53.40
CA GLY A 330 9.61 -15.27 -52.58
C GLY A 330 10.71 -16.17 -52.05
N PHE A 331 10.33 -17.31 -51.45
CA PHE A 331 11.29 -18.28 -50.91
C PHE A 331 12.27 -18.81 -51.97
N LYS A 332 11.82 -19.06 -53.21
CA LYS A 332 12.71 -19.49 -54.32
C LYS A 332 13.89 -18.55 -54.55
N ILE A 333 13.75 -17.25 -54.32
CA ILE A 333 14.85 -16.28 -54.44
C ILE A 333 15.94 -16.55 -53.38
N MET A 334 15.54 -17.02 -52.20
CA MET A 334 16.41 -17.26 -51.05
C MET A 334 16.73 -18.73 -50.79
N ALA A 335 16.17 -19.68 -51.55
CA ALA A 335 16.21 -21.10 -51.25
C ALA A 335 17.63 -21.65 -51.05
N GLU A 336 18.58 -21.25 -51.89
CA GLU A 336 19.98 -21.69 -51.75
C GLU A 336 20.65 -21.05 -50.53
N ALA A 337 20.43 -19.76 -50.29
CA ALA A 337 20.94 -19.05 -49.12
C ALA A 337 20.37 -19.57 -47.80
N ASP A 338 19.09 -19.96 -47.79
CA ASP A 338 18.42 -20.63 -46.66
C ASP A 338 19.02 -22.02 -46.42
N ARG A 339 19.24 -22.79 -47.49
CA ARG A 339 19.84 -24.14 -47.42
C ARG A 339 21.26 -24.12 -46.86
N THR A 340 22.09 -23.17 -47.27
CA THR A 340 23.51 -23.07 -46.87
C THR A 340 23.74 -22.31 -45.56
N GLY A 341 22.74 -21.56 -45.06
CA GLY A 341 22.91 -20.75 -43.85
C GLY A 341 23.82 -19.52 -44.05
N THR A 342 23.91 -19.02 -45.30
CA THR A 342 24.75 -17.87 -45.68
C THR A 342 24.00 -16.96 -46.65
N ILE A 343 24.13 -15.64 -46.51
CA ILE A 343 23.41 -14.67 -47.35
C ILE A 343 24.35 -13.64 -47.99
N GLY A 344 24.05 -13.25 -49.23
CA GLY A 344 24.66 -12.12 -49.94
C GLY A 344 23.70 -10.94 -50.11
N ALA A 345 24.22 -9.72 -50.23
CA ALA A 345 23.43 -8.48 -50.28
C ALA A 345 22.49 -8.40 -51.51
N ASP A 346 22.92 -8.89 -52.67
CA ASP A 346 22.18 -8.79 -53.93
C ASP A 346 20.83 -9.49 -53.91
N LEU A 347 20.71 -10.58 -53.13
CA LEU A 347 19.46 -11.34 -53.02
C LEU A 347 18.36 -10.56 -52.33
N LEU A 348 18.69 -9.79 -51.27
CA LEU A 348 17.72 -8.96 -50.56
C LEU A 348 17.28 -7.77 -51.42
N GLN A 349 18.21 -7.17 -52.18
CA GLN A 349 17.84 -6.13 -53.15
C GLN A 349 16.88 -6.68 -54.21
N LYS A 350 17.17 -7.86 -54.77
CA LYS A 350 16.29 -8.51 -55.74
C LYS A 350 14.91 -8.78 -55.14
N LEU A 351 14.86 -9.38 -53.95
CA LEU A 351 13.61 -9.66 -53.22
C LEU A 351 12.79 -8.39 -53.02
N PHE A 352 13.40 -7.34 -52.48
CA PHE A 352 12.70 -6.08 -52.20
C PHE A 352 12.25 -5.36 -53.46
N ARG A 353 13.05 -5.30 -54.53
CA ARG A 353 12.62 -4.72 -55.81
C ARG A 353 11.43 -5.47 -56.42
N THR A 354 11.33 -6.78 -56.22
CA THR A 354 10.19 -7.58 -56.69
C THR A 354 8.93 -7.35 -55.85
N TYR A 355 9.07 -7.18 -54.54
CA TYR A 355 7.92 -7.20 -53.61
C TYR A 355 7.59 -5.87 -52.91
N THR A 356 8.28 -4.77 -53.24
CA THR A 356 8.01 -3.41 -52.74
C THR A 356 6.61 -2.90 -53.16
N PRO A 357 5.92 -2.06 -52.35
CA PRO A 357 6.28 -1.61 -51.01
C PRO A 357 6.12 -2.70 -49.95
N CYS A 358 7.09 -2.82 -49.05
CA CYS A 358 7.02 -3.76 -47.93
C CYS A 358 7.49 -3.16 -46.60
N LEU A 359 6.91 -3.69 -45.53
CA LEU A 359 7.23 -3.43 -44.14
C LEU A 359 7.83 -4.69 -43.53
N VAL A 360 9.01 -4.56 -42.94
CA VAL A 360 9.70 -5.65 -42.23
C VAL A 360 9.78 -5.28 -40.75
N LEU A 361 9.19 -6.10 -39.89
CA LEU A 361 9.20 -5.94 -38.44
C LEU A 361 10.07 -7.06 -37.84
N ILE A 362 11.15 -6.72 -37.16
CA ILE A 362 12.01 -7.67 -36.44
C ILE A 362 11.97 -7.37 -34.93
N ASP A 363 11.21 -8.19 -34.19
CA ASP A 363 11.08 -8.09 -32.74
C ASP A 363 12.09 -9.03 -32.06
N GLU A 364 12.68 -8.60 -30.95
CA GLU A 364 13.63 -9.36 -30.13
C GLU A 364 14.79 -10.02 -30.92
N TRP A 365 15.43 -9.30 -31.86
CA TRP A 365 16.51 -9.85 -32.70
C TRP A 365 17.70 -10.36 -31.87
N VAL A 366 18.08 -9.64 -30.81
CA VAL A 366 19.16 -10.07 -29.91
C VAL A 366 18.84 -11.41 -29.25
N ALA A 367 17.57 -11.69 -28.94
CA ALA A 367 17.16 -12.97 -28.36
C ALA A 367 17.38 -14.16 -29.30
N HIS A 368 17.27 -13.95 -30.62
CA HIS A 368 17.63 -14.94 -31.63
C HIS A 368 19.15 -15.03 -31.80
N ALA A 369 19.82 -13.90 -31.99
CA ALA A 369 21.27 -13.87 -32.27
C ALA A 369 22.12 -14.42 -31.12
N ARG A 370 21.74 -14.20 -29.86
CA ARG A 370 22.47 -14.74 -28.70
C ARG A 370 22.47 -16.26 -28.64
N GLN A 371 21.46 -16.91 -29.22
CA GLN A 371 21.38 -18.37 -29.32
C GLN A 371 22.33 -18.94 -30.38
N LEU A 372 23.05 -18.10 -31.14
CA LEU A 372 24.05 -18.51 -32.13
C LEU A 372 25.48 -18.17 -31.70
N TYR A 373 25.63 -17.42 -30.60
CA TYR A 373 26.91 -16.92 -30.12
C TYR A 373 27.74 -18.06 -29.53
N ASP A 374 29.00 -18.18 -29.98
CA ASP A 374 29.98 -19.16 -29.51
C ASP A 374 29.53 -20.64 -29.63
N ILE A 375 28.69 -20.93 -30.64
CA ILE A 375 28.27 -22.31 -30.94
C ILE A 375 29.28 -22.96 -31.91
N PRO A 376 29.88 -24.10 -31.53
CA PRO A 376 30.92 -24.76 -32.35
C PRO A 376 30.37 -25.51 -33.57
N SER A 377 29.06 -25.79 -33.61
CA SER A 377 28.40 -26.48 -34.73
C SER A 377 27.49 -25.53 -35.50
N LEU A 378 27.46 -25.69 -36.83
CA LEU A 378 26.59 -24.89 -37.69
C LEU A 378 25.14 -25.33 -37.49
N LEU A 379 24.29 -24.42 -37.01
CA LEU A 379 22.84 -24.64 -36.90
C LEU A 379 22.14 -24.31 -38.23
N PRO A 380 20.92 -24.84 -38.48
CA PRO A 380 20.13 -24.53 -39.67
C PRO A 380 19.96 -23.03 -39.93
N ALA A 381 19.83 -22.21 -38.89
CA ALA A 381 19.70 -20.74 -39.01
C ALA A 381 20.99 -20.01 -39.43
N GLY A 382 22.07 -20.75 -39.73
CA GLY A 382 23.39 -20.20 -40.04
C GLY A 382 24.21 -19.86 -38.79
N SER A 383 25.38 -19.26 -39.03
CA SER A 383 26.29 -18.84 -37.96
C SER A 383 25.91 -17.47 -37.38
N PHE A 384 26.49 -17.13 -36.21
CA PHE A 384 26.42 -15.77 -35.66
C PHE A 384 26.92 -14.72 -36.67
N ALA A 385 28.05 -15.01 -37.35
CA ALA A 385 28.59 -14.12 -38.40
C ALA A 385 27.63 -13.97 -39.58
N SER A 386 27.01 -15.07 -40.06
CA SER A 386 26.00 -15.02 -41.13
C SER A 386 24.82 -14.11 -40.77
N ASN A 387 24.40 -14.11 -39.51
CA ASN A 387 23.31 -13.25 -39.03
C ASN A 387 23.73 -11.77 -38.98
N MET A 388 24.99 -11.46 -38.67
CA MET A 388 25.50 -10.08 -38.77
C MET A 388 25.58 -9.62 -40.23
N THR A 389 26.02 -10.50 -41.14
CA THR A 389 26.00 -10.24 -42.59
C THR A 389 24.57 -10.02 -43.09
N PHE A 390 23.60 -10.80 -42.61
CA PHE A 390 22.18 -10.59 -42.89
C PHE A 390 21.72 -9.19 -42.44
N ALA A 391 22.08 -8.77 -41.22
CA ALA A 391 21.74 -7.43 -40.74
C ALA A 391 22.30 -6.33 -41.63
N GLN A 392 23.57 -6.43 -42.03
CA GLN A 392 24.21 -5.45 -42.92
C GLN A 392 23.53 -5.42 -44.30
N ALA A 393 23.27 -6.59 -44.86
CA ALA A 393 22.61 -6.73 -46.15
C ALA A 393 21.17 -6.19 -46.13
N LEU A 394 20.44 -6.43 -45.03
CA LEU A 394 19.08 -5.95 -44.82
C LEU A 394 19.01 -4.43 -44.77
N THR A 395 19.84 -3.79 -43.95
CA THR A 395 19.84 -2.32 -43.82
C THR A 395 20.25 -1.64 -45.13
N SER A 396 21.23 -2.22 -45.83
CA SER A 396 21.71 -1.70 -47.12
C SER A 396 20.64 -1.83 -48.21
N ALA A 397 20.01 -3.00 -48.32
CA ALA A 397 18.94 -3.22 -49.29
C ALA A 397 17.72 -2.34 -48.99
N ALA A 398 17.37 -2.14 -47.70
CA ALA A 398 16.28 -1.27 -47.29
C ALA A 398 16.50 0.18 -47.72
N ALA A 399 17.74 0.69 -47.64
CA ALA A 399 18.09 2.05 -48.07
C ALA A 399 17.76 2.31 -49.55
N GLU A 400 17.96 1.32 -50.41
CA GLU A 400 17.88 1.46 -51.88
C GLU A 400 16.51 1.12 -52.50
N THR A 401 15.60 0.45 -51.79
CA THR A 401 14.43 -0.24 -52.41
C THR A 401 13.05 0.24 -51.94
N GLY A 402 12.98 1.33 -51.17
CA GLY A 402 11.72 1.89 -50.66
C GLY A 402 11.07 1.07 -49.54
N VAL A 403 11.77 0.05 -49.03
CA VAL A 403 11.33 -0.78 -47.91
C VAL A 403 11.50 -0.03 -46.60
N HIS A 404 10.61 -0.31 -45.65
CA HIS A 404 10.74 0.16 -44.27
C HIS A 404 11.02 -1.03 -43.35
N VAL A 405 12.15 -0.99 -42.66
CA VAL A 405 12.58 -2.00 -41.69
C VAL A 405 12.51 -1.41 -40.30
N VAL A 406 11.84 -2.10 -39.38
CA VAL A 406 11.73 -1.69 -37.99
C VAL A 406 12.25 -2.81 -37.12
N VAL A 407 13.21 -2.49 -36.26
CA VAL A 407 13.91 -3.44 -35.40
C VAL A 407 13.76 -3.04 -33.95
N THR A 408 13.79 -4.02 -33.04
CA THR A 408 13.84 -3.75 -31.59
C THR A 408 15.14 -4.27 -31.02
N LEU A 409 15.87 -3.41 -30.31
CA LEU A 409 17.03 -3.80 -29.53
C LEU A 409 16.77 -3.68 -28.00
N PRO A 410 17.40 -4.53 -27.18
CA PRO A 410 17.31 -4.44 -25.72
C PRO A 410 18.00 -3.18 -25.19
N GLN A 411 17.53 -2.66 -24.05
CA GLN A 411 18.10 -1.44 -23.44
C GLN A 411 18.88 -1.66 -22.15
N SER A 412 18.62 -2.77 -21.44
CA SER A 412 19.22 -3.04 -20.14
C SER A 412 20.03 -4.33 -20.15
N ASP A 413 21.02 -4.41 -19.26
CA ASP A 413 21.79 -5.64 -19.02
C ASP A 413 20.88 -6.81 -18.62
N THR A 414 19.76 -6.52 -17.94
CA THR A 414 18.75 -7.51 -17.56
C THR A 414 18.05 -8.10 -18.79
N GLU A 415 17.69 -7.28 -19.78
CA GLU A 415 17.10 -7.73 -21.06
C GLU A 415 18.11 -8.52 -21.91
N MET A 416 19.39 -8.13 -21.89
CA MET A 416 20.44 -8.82 -22.65
C MET A 416 20.72 -10.23 -22.12
N ALA A 417 20.46 -10.51 -20.85
CA ALA A 417 20.51 -11.86 -20.27
C ALA A 417 21.83 -12.60 -20.53
N GLY A 418 22.94 -11.99 -20.10
CA GLY A 418 24.29 -12.61 -20.04
C GLY A 418 25.30 -12.06 -21.05
N SER A 419 26.49 -12.67 -21.08
CA SER A 419 27.61 -12.26 -21.96
C SER A 419 27.29 -12.42 -23.45
N ALA A 420 26.63 -13.51 -23.83
CA ALA A 420 26.22 -13.77 -25.22
C ALA A 420 25.26 -12.71 -25.77
N GLY A 421 24.30 -12.26 -24.95
CA GLY A 421 23.38 -11.19 -25.36
C GLY A 421 24.04 -9.83 -25.46
N ARG A 422 25.00 -9.50 -24.57
CA ARG A 422 25.81 -8.28 -24.71
C ARG A 422 26.62 -8.27 -26.00
N ALA A 423 27.23 -9.39 -26.37
CA ALA A 423 27.99 -9.50 -27.61
C ALA A 423 27.08 -9.37 -28.85
N ALA A 424 25.94 -10.06 -28.84
CA ALA A 424 24.93 -9.95 -29.91
C ALA A 424 24.38 -8.52 -30.06
N PHE A 425 24.07 -7.84 -28.95
CA PHE A 425 23.67 -6.44 -28.97
C PHE A 425 24.76 -5.54 -29.54
N ALA A 426 26.01 -5.68 -29.06
CA ALA A 426 27.12 -4.83 -29.50
C ALA A 426 27.36 -4.91 -31.01
N GLU A 427 27.28 -6.11 -31.62
CA GLU A 427 27.47 -6.27 -33.07
C GLU A 427 26.26 -5.79 -33.87
N LEU A 428 25.03 -6.11 -33.45
CA LEU A 428 23.81 -5.64 -34.14
C LEU A 428 23.67 -4.12 -34.07
N SER A 429 23.94 -3.52 -32.91
CA SER A 429 23.91 -2.06 -32.70
C SER A 429 24.89 -1.34 -33.62
N LYS A 430 26.13 -1.85 -33.80
CA LYS A 430 27.11 -1.26 -34.74
C LYS A 430 26.60 -1.21 -36.18
N VAL A 431 25.84 -2.22 -36.60
CA VAL A 431 25.30 -2.33 -37.96
C VAL A 431 24.07 -1.44 -38.14
N ILE A 432 23.16 -1.43 -37.17
CA ILE A 432 21.90 -0.70 -37.21
C ILE A 432 22.13 0.81 -37.01
N HIS A 433 22.92 1.23 -36.02
CA HIS A 433 23.15 2.65 -35.70
C HIS A 433 23.99 3.40 -36.74
N ARG A 434 24.68 2.70 -37.65
CA ARG A 434 25.29 3.34 -38.83
C ARG A 434 24.25 3.89 -39.82
N ALA A 435 23.02 3.40 -39.76
CA ALA A 435 21.94 3.72 -40.69
C ALA A 435 20.76 4.45 -40.02
N ASP A 436 20.87 4.81 -38.74
CA ASP A 436 19.75 5.25 -37.88
C ASP A 436 19.89 6.70 -37.38
N SER A 437 18.77 7.26 -36.94
CA SER A 437 18.61 8.61 -36.37
C SER A 437 18.11 8.50 -34.92
N PRO A 438 18.47 9.42 -34.01
CA PRO A 438 18.13 9.28 -32.59
C PRO A 438 16.61 9.32 -32.32
N TRP A 439 16.06 8.17 -31.90
CA TRP A 439 14.71 8.01 -31.39
C TRP A 439 14.45 8.84 -30.13
N ARG A 440 13.25 9.46 -30.01
CA ARG A 440 12.88 10.29 -28.85
C ARG A 440 12.07 9.49 -27.80
N PRO A 441 12.47 9.55 -26.51
CA PRO A 441 11.69 9.00 -25.39
C PRO A 441 10.28 9.58 -25.28
N THR A 442 9.32 8.77 -24.83
CA THR A 442 7.98 9.22 -24.39
C THR A 442 8.11 10.19 -23.21
N THR A 443 7.29 11.25 -23.16
CA THR A 443 7.30 12.21 -22.05
C THR A 443 6.37 11.78 -20.90
N GLU A 444 6.57 12.31 -19.69
CA GLU A 444 5.75 11.97 -18.50
C GLU A 444 4.24 12.20 -18.74
N LEU A 445 3.88 13.29 -19.44
CA LEU A 445 2.51 13.65 -19.79
C LEU A 445 1.82 12.60 -20.67
N GLU A 446 2.57 12.00 -21.59
CA GLU A 446 2.06 10.96 -22.48
C GLU A 446 1.78 9.67 -21.71
N GLY A 447 2.54 9.41 -20.65
CA GLY A 447 2.29 8.33 -19.71
C GLY A 447 0.90 8.39 -19.08
N TYR A 448 0.46 9.57 -18.67
CA TYR A 448 -0.85 9.78 -18.04
C TYR A 448 -2.01 9.44 -18.97
N GLU A 449 -1.92 9.88 -20.23
CA GLU A 449 -2.94 9.58 -21.26
C GLU A 449 -2.98 8.09 -21.62
N ILE A 450 -1.83 7.40 -21.61
CA ILE A 450 -1.77 5.94 -21.81
C ILE A 450 -2.57 5.22 -20.73
N VAL A 451 -2.35 5.57 -19.45
CA VAL A 451 -3.06 4.96 -18.31
C VAL A 451 -4.55 5.21 -18.42
N ARG A 452 -4.95 6.46 -18.68
CA ARG A 452 -6.35 6.83 -18.81
C ARG A 452 -7.05 6.01 -19.90
N ARG A 453 -6.53 6.00 -21.13
CA ARG A 453 -7.19 5.32 -22.28
C ARG A 453 -7.27 3.80 -22.12
N ARG A 454 -6.29 3.21 -21.42
CA ARG A 454 -6.26 1.77 -21.15
C ARG A 454 -7.24 1.33 -20.06
N LEU A 455 -7.55 2.20 -19.10
CA LEU A 455 -8.38 1.83 -17.95
C LEU A 455 -9.83 2.33 -18.06
N PHE A 456 -10.05 3.41 -18.82
CA PHE A 456 -11.36 4.05 -18.96
C PHE A 456 -11.84 4.13 -20.40
N GLN A 457 -13.17 4.10 -20.56
CA GLN A 457 -13.84 4.37 -21.81
C GLN A 457 -13.72 5.85 -22.20
N PRO A 458 -13.88 6.20 -23.49
CA PRO A 458 -13.95 7.58 -23.91
C PRO A 458 -15.06 8.34 -23.16
N ILE A 459 -14.77 9.58 -22.75
CA ILE A 459 -15.75 10.47 -22.12
C ILE A 459 -16.81 10.82 -23.16
N ALA A 460 -18.09 10.70 -22.81
CA ALA A 460 -19.17 11.08 -23.71
C ALA A 460 -19.15 12.60 -23.96
N ALA A 461 -19.48 13.03 -25.17
CA ALA A 461 -19.40 14.44 -25.56
C ALA A 461 -20.21 15.38 -24.64
N ASN A 462 -21.33 14.88 -24.09
CA ASN A 462 -22.19 15.63 -23.17
C ASN A 462 -21.54 15.85 -21.79
N ASP A 463 -20.63 14.97 -21.38
CA ASP A 463 -20.01 14.97 -20.05
C ASP A 463 -18.70 15.78 -20.01
N CYS A 464 -18.10 16.08 -21.17
CA CYS A 464 -16.88 16.88 -21.28
C CYS A 464 -16.98 18.24 -20.55
N ALA A 465 -18.13 18.90 -20.63
CA ALA A 465 -18.35 20.18 -19.95
C ALA A 465 -18.37 20.02 -18.41
N ALA A 466 -18.92 18.92 -17.91
CA ALA A 466 -18.94 18.63 -16.47
C ALA A 466 -17.53 18.32 -15.94
N VAL A 467 -16.72 17.58 -16.71
CA VAL A 467 -15.30 17.35 -16.41
C VAL A 467 -14.53 18.66 -16.29
N ASP A 468 -14.72 19.58 -17.24
CA ASP A 468 -14.10 20.90 -17.22
C ASP A 468 -14.49 21.71 -15.97
N VAL A 469 -15.75 21.63 -15.53
CA VAL A 469 -16.24 22.29 -14.31
C VAL A 469 -15.58 21.69 -13.06
N VAL A 470 -15.43 20.36 -12.99
CA VAL A 470 -14.73 19.69 -11.89
C VAL A 470 -13.25 20.10 -11.84
N CYS A 471 -12.53 20.06 -12.97
CA CYS A 471 -11.12 20.46 -13.02
C CYS A 471 -10.93 21.93 -12.63
N ARG A 472 -11.81 22.84 -13.07
CA ARG A 472 -11.80 24.25 -12.63
C ARG A 472 -12.04 24.40 -11.14
N ALA A 473 -12.95 23.62 -10.55
CA ALA A 473 -13.19 23.67 -9.11
C ALA A 473 -11.94 23.29 -8.28
N PHE A 474 -11.13 22.34 -8.76
CA PHE A 474 -9.82 22.04 -8.17
C PHE A 474 -8.82 23.19 -8.36
N SER A 475 -8.74 23.77 -9.58
CA SER A 475 -7.90 24.97 -9.82
C SER A 475 -8.28 26.12 -8.88
N ASP A 476 -9.58 26.35 -8.64
CA ASP A 476 -10.08 27.39 -7.73
C ASP A 476 -9.71 27.12 -6.27
N LEU A 477 -9.78 25.86 -5.83
CA LEU A 477 -9.32 25.43 -4.50
C LEU A 477 -7.83 25.76 -4.31
N TYR A 478 -6.99 25.40 -5.27
CA TYR A 478 -5.55 25.65 -5.22
C TYR A 478 -5.20 27.15 -5.27
N ASN A 479 -5.98 27.94 -6.01
CA ASN A 479 -5.78 29.38 -6.11
C ASN A 479 -6.24 30.16 -4.86
N SER A 480 -7.28 29.67 -4.18
CA SER A 480 -7.83 30.28 -2.96
C SER A 480 -7.01 29.95 -1.71
N SER A 481 -6.40 28.76 -1.64
CA SER A 481 -5.61 28.28 -0.49
C SER A 481 -4.10 28.26 -0.79
N ARG A 482 -3.51 29.45 -1.00
CA ARG A 482 -2.15 29.57 -1.57
C ARG A 482 -1.01 29.08 -0.66
N VAL A 483 -1.25 28.99 0.65
CA VAL A 483 -0.21 28.62 1.63
C VAL A 483 -0.18 27.10 1.81
N GLU A 484 -1.33 26.46 1.62
CA GLU A 484 -1.62 25.07 1.93
C GLU A 484 -1.30 24.10 0.78
N PHE A 485 -1.07 24.60 -0.44
CA PHE A 485 -0.77 23.79 -1.63
C PHE A 485 0.56 24.17 -2.32
N PRO A 486 1.17 23.26 -3.10
CA PRO A 486 2.38 23.55 -3.87
C PRO A 486 2.17 24.65 -4.93
N SER A 487 3.22 25.39 -5.24
CA SER A 487 3.14 26.55 -6.13
C SER A 487 2.75 26.20 -7.57
N GLU A 488 3.18 25.04 -8.07
CA GLU A 488 2.93 24.60 -9.44
C GLU A 488 1.45 24.27 -9.70
N CYS A 489 0.67 24.00 -8.65
CA CYS A 489 -0.76 23.67 -8.79
C CYS A 489 -1.60 24.84 -9.29
N ARG A 490 -1.04 26.06 -9.24
CA ARG A 490 -1.69 27.31 -9.66
C ARG A 490 -1.40 27.65 -11.11
N GLU A 491 -0.49 26.93 -11.76
CA GLU A 491 -0.14 27.17 -13.15
C GLU A 491 -1.22 26.61 -14.08
N ALA A 492 -1.50 27.32 -15.18
CA ALA A 492 -2.43 26.85 -16.21
C ALA A 492 -2.04 25.49 -16.81
N ASP A 493 -0.76 25.11 -16.69
CA ASP A 493 -0.29 23.80 -17.11
C ASP A 493 -0.79 22.66 -16.19
N TYR A 494 -0.90 22.91 -14.87
CA TYR A 494 -1.44 21.92 -13.94
C TYR A 494 -2.91 21.62 -14.22
N GLU A 495 -3.71 22.65 -14.53
CA GLU A 495 -5.11 22.45 -14.95
C GLU A 495 -5.21 21.63 -16.25
N ARG A 496 -4.36 21.93 -17.24
CA ARG A 496 -4.29 21.15 -18.49
C ARG A 496 -3.96 19.68 -18.20
N ARG A 497 -3.03 19.41 -17.28
CA ARG A 497 -2.72 18.06 -16.80
C ARG A 497 -3.91 17.38 -16.13
N MET A 498 -4.62 18.07 -15.23
CA MET A 498 -5.82 17.52 -14.58
C MET A 498 -6.87 17.06 -15.60
N ARG A 499 -7.10 17.85 -16.67
CA ARG A 499 -8.05 17.49 -17.74
C ARG A 499 -7.59 16.27 -18.54
N ALA A 500 -6.29 16.19 -18.86
CA ALA A 500 -5.73 15.08 -19.64
C ALA A 500 -5.79 13.73 -18.90
N CYS A 501 -5.55 13.74 -17.59
CA CYS A 501 -5.52 12.52 -16.78
C CYS A 501 -6.86 12.17 -16.08
N TYR A 502 -7.90 12.98 -16.25
CA TYR A 502 -9.22 12.73 -15.66
C TYR A 502 -9.73 11.32 -16.03
N PRO A 503 -10.22 10.51 -15.05
CA PRO A 503 -10.61 10.89 -13.68
C PRO A 503 -9.52 10.75 -12.62
N ILE A 504 -8.27 10.46 -12.98
CA ILE A 504 -7.17 10.28 -12.03
C ILE A 504 -6.53 11.64 -11.72
N HIS A 505 -6.23 11.93 -10.46
CA HIS A 505 -5.55 13.18 -10.10
C HIS A 505 -4.06 13.15 -10.47
N PRO A 506 -3.46 14.23 -11.01
CA PRO A 506 -2.06 14.25 -11.43
C PRO A 506 -1.08 13.83 -10.34
N GLU A 507 -1.33 14.25 -9.09
CA GLU A 507 -0.46 13.89 -7.95
C GLU A 507 -0.33 12.36 -7.77
N LEU A 508 -1.41 11.59 -7.96
CA LEU A 508 -1.35 10.12 -7.85
C LEU A 508 -0.45 9.51 -8.93
N LEU A 509 -0.66 9.92 -10.19
CA LEU A 509 0.17 9.43 -11.28
C LEU A 509 1.63 9.86 -11.10
N GLU A 510 1.87 11.09 -10.66
CA GLU A 510 3.22 11.60 -10.42
C GLU A 510 3.95 10.80 -9.33
N ARG A 511 3.29 10.43 -8.22
CA ARG A 511 3.88 9.51 -7.23
C ARG A 511 4.23 8.15 -7.85
N LEU A 512 3.31 7.55 -8.61
CA LEU A 512 3.52 6.24 -9.23
C LEU A 512 4.64 6.28 -10.30
N TYR A 513 4.74 7.38 -11.05
CA TYR A 513 5.74 7.54 -12.10
C TYR A 513 7.11 7.95 -11.57
N LYS A 514 7.20 8.89 -10.64
CA LYS A 514 8.49 9.37 -10.13
C LYS A 514 9.02 8.46 -9.04
N ASP A 515 8.17 8.10 -8.08
CA ASP A 515 8.65 7.44 -6.86
C ASP A 515 8.63 5.92 -7.01
N TRP A 516 7.51 5.33 -7.46
CA TRP A 516 7.39 3.88 -7.57
C TRP A 516 8.19 3.28 -8.73
N SER A 517 8.42 4.03 -9.81
CA SER A 517 9.19 3.57 -10.96
C SER A 517 10.69 3.42 -10.68
N MET A 518 11.18 3.95 -9.55
CA MET A 518 12.55 3.76 -9.07
C MET A 518 12.77 2.37 -8.46
N LEU A 519 11.71 1.61 -8.17
CA LEU A 519 11.82 0.25 -7.65
C LEU A 519 12.15 -0.72 -8.79
N ASP A 520 13.26 -1.46 -8.68
CA ASP A 520 13.74 -2.38 -9.74
C ASP A 520 12.70 -3.43 -10.17
N ARG A 521 11.87 -3.89 -9.24
CA ARG A 521 10.80 -4.88 -9.49
C ARG A 521 9.51 -4.26 -10.04
N PHE A 522 9.36 -2.94 -9.95
CA PHE A 522 8.18 -2.24 -10.44
C PHE A 522 8.31 -2.02 -11.94
N GLN A 523 7.61 -2.84 -12.72
CA GLN A 523 7.57 -2.75 -14.18
C GLN A 523 6.85 -1.46 -14.61
N LYS A 524 7.52 -0.29 -14.56
CA LYS A 524 7.00 1.09 -14.72
C LYS A 524 5.55 1.20 -15.20
N THR A 525 5.28 0.94 -16.49
CA THR A 525 3.93 1.07 -17.08
C THR A 525 3.00 -0.10 -16.72
N ARG A 526 3.48 -1.35 -16.79
CA ARG A 526 2.66 -2.56 -16.54
C ARG A 526 2.28 -2.72 -15.07
N GLY A 527 3.22 -2.45 -14.17
CA GLY A 527 3.01 -2.49 -12.73
C GLY A 527 2.02 -1.43 -12.27
N MET A 528 2.12 -0.22 -12.84
CA MET A 528 1.16 0.85 -12.61
C MET A 528 -0.22 0.53 -13.17
N LEU A 529 -0.34 0.07 -14.42
CA LEU A 529 -1.64 -0.33 -15.00
C LEU A 529 -2.33 -1.40 -14.15
N ARG A 530 -1.57 -2.39 -13.65
CA ARG A 530 -2.09 -3.47 -12.79
C ARG A 530 -2.58 -2.94 -11.44
N LEU A 531 -1.79 -2.09 -10.80
CA LEU A 531 -2.19 -1.45 -9.54
C LEU A 531 -3.44 -0.59 -9.75
N MET A 532 -3.44 0.28 -10.76
CA MET A 532 -4.55 1.17 -11.03
C MET A 532 -5.82 0.43 -11.46
N ALA A 533 -5.72 -0.67 -12.23
CA ALA A 533 -6.87 -1.51 -12.53
C ALA A 533 -7.50 -2.10 -11.26
N SER A 534 -6.67 -2.58 -10.32
CA SER A 534 -7.13 -3.09 -9.02
C SER A 534 -7.79 -1.99 -8.18
N VAL A 535 -7.19 -0.80 -8.14
CA VAL A 535 -7.71 0.38 -7.42
C VAL A 535 -9.05 0.81 -8.01
N ILE A 536 -9.13 0.96 -9.33
CA ILE A 536 -10.35 1.40 -10.02
C ILE A 536 -11.46 0.37 -9.86
N HIS A 537 -11.16 -0.93 -10.00
CA HIS A 537 -12.14 -1.99 -9.74
C HIS A 537 -12.70 -1.90 -8.32
N SER A 538 -11.82 -1.79 -7.31
CA SER A 538 -12.24 -1.66 -5.90
C SER A 538 -13.09 -0.41 -5.65
N LEU A 539 -12.66 0.74 -6.17
CA LEU A 539 -13.44 1.98 -6.12
C LEU A 539 -14.77 1.85 -6.89
N TRP A 540 -14.79 1.08 -7.98
CA TRP A 540 -15.96 0.78 -8.82
C TRP A 540 -16.95 -0.18 -8.11
N GLU A 541 -16.50 -1.08 -7.26
CA GLU A 541 -17.41 -1.89 -6.45
C GLU A 541 -17.97 -1.12 -5.24
N ARG A 542 -17.16 -0.23 -4.65
CA ARG A 542 -17.50 0.52 -3.42
C ARG A 542 -18.41 1.74 -3.62
N ASN A 543 -18.90 2.00 -4.82
CA ASN A 543 -19.67 3.22 -5.16
C ASN A 543 -18.96 4.52 -4.76
N ASP A 544 -17.64 4.59 -5.01
CA ASP A 544 -16.84 5.79 -4.72
C ASP A 544 -17.48 7.06 -5.30
N ALA A 545 -17.55 8.09 -4.46
CA ALA A 545 -18.21 9.37 -4.74
C ALA A 545 -17.21 10.54 -4.82
N GLY A 546 -15.91 10.26 -4.96
CA GLY A 546 -14.90 11.30 -5.18
C GLY A 546 -15.10 12.04 -6.50
N LEU A 547 -14.67 13.29 -6.57
CA LEU A 547 -14.68 14.06 -7.82
C LEU A 547 -13.60 13.61 -8.81
N MET A 548 -12.47 13.14 -8.27
CA MET A 548 -11.32 12.55 -8.97
C MET A 548 -10.69 11.48 -8.07
N ILE A 549 -9.90 10.58 -8.64
CA ILE A 549 -9.15 9.57 -7.90
C ILE A 549 -7.83 10.19 -7.40
N LEU A 550 -7.85 10.71 -6.18
CA LEU A 550 -6.65 11.22 -5.47
C LEU A 550 -5.84 10.09 -4.79
N PRO A 551 -4.56 10.33 -4.40
CA PRO A 551 -3.80 9.39 -3.57
C PRO A 551 -4.54 8.90 -2.32
N ALA A 552 -5.31 9.77 -1.68
CA ALA A 552 -6.14 9.41 -0.52
C ALA A 552 -7.22 8.37 -0.82
N HIS A 553 -7.67 8.23 -2.07
CA HIS A 553 -8.74 7.30 -2.44
C HIS A 553 -8.24 5.87 -2.62
N VAL A 554 -6.94 5.64 -2.80
CA VAL A 554 -6.38 4.31 -3.00
C VAL A 554 -6.82 3.38 -1.85
N PRO A 555 -7.63 2.32 -2.10
CA PRO A 555 -8.21 1.50 -1.06
C PRO A 555 -7.19 0.46 -0.59
N ILE A 556 -6.22 0.89 0.21
CA ILE A 556 -5.12 0.05 0.74
C ILE A 556 -5.66 -1.06 1.66
N ASP A 557 -6.84 -0.86 2.25
CA ASP A 557 -7.57 -1.88 3.00
C ASP A 557 -8.07 -3.06 2.15
N ASP A 558 -8.14 -2.90 0.82
CA ASP A 558 -8.55 -3.98 -0.06
C ASP A 558 -7.38 -4.96 -0.35
N PRO A 559 -7.51 -6.26 -0.07
CA PRO A 559 -6.39 -7.20 -0.24
C PRO A 559 -5.76 -7.23 -1.65
N PRO A 560 -6.49 -7.17 -2.78
CA PRO A 560 -5.89 -7.09 -4.10
C PRO A 560 -4.98 -5.86 -4.27
N VAL A 561 -5.41 -4.70 -3.75
CA VAL A 561 -4.64 -3.45 -3.82
C VAL A 561 -3.45 -3.49 -2.86
N ALA A 562 -3.65 -3.93 -1.63
CA ALA A 562 -2.58 -4.11 -0.65
C ALA A 562 -1.47 -5.02 -1.19
N ASN A 563 -1.85 -6.19 -1.72
CA ASN A 563 -0.92 -7.16 -2.29
C ASN A 563 -0.11 -6.56 -3.45
N GLU A 564 -0.74 -5.75 -4.30
CA GLU A 564 -0.04 -5.07 -5.38
C GLU A 564 0.95 -4.01 -4.87
N LEU A 565 0.57 -3.23 -3.86
CA LEU A 565 1.45 -2.22 -3.25
C LEU A 565 2.64 -2.84 -2.50
N THR A 566 2.44 -3.98 -1.85
CA THR A 566 3.50 -4.63 -1.04
C THR A 566 4.37 -5.62 -1.82
N LYS A 567 4.03 -5.93 -3.08
CA LYS A 567 4.77 -6.91 -3.89
C LYS A 567 6.12 -6.40 -4.41
N TYR A 568 6.27 -5.10 -4.59
CA TYR A 568 7.45 -4.49 -5.20
C TYR A 568 8.53 -4.08 -4.21
N PRO A 569 8.20 -3.42 -3.08
CA PRO A 569 9.19 -3.10 -2.05
C PRO A 569 9.74 -4.38 -1.40
N GLU A 570 11.01 -4.36 -1.01
CA GLU A 570 11.63 -5.51 -0.31
C GLU A 570 11.21 -5.60 1.17
N ASP A 571 10.89 -4.47 1.77
CA ASP A 571 10.61 -4.35 3.21
C ASP A 571 9.14 -4.74 3.55
N PRO A 572 8.87 -5.26 4.77
CA PRO A 572 7.55 -5.72 5.16
C PRO A 572 6.61 -4.55 5.51
N TRP A 573 5.77 -4.14 4.56
CA TRP A 573 4.82 -3.03 4.74
C TRP A 573 3.45 -3.41 5.33
N LEU A 574 3.07 -4.70 5.30
CA LEU A 574 1.78 -5.16 5.83
C LEU A 574 1.54 -4.80 7.31
N PRO A 575 2.53 -4.90 8.22
CA PRO A 575 2.38 -4.46 9.61
C PRO A 575 2.08 -2.96 9.72
N VAL A 576 2.76 -2.14 8.92
CA VAL A 576 2.57 -0.67 8.88
C VAL A 576 1.17 -0.34 8.40
N ILE A 577 0.73 -0.97 7.30
CA ILE A 577 -0.62 -0.81 6.76
C ILE A 577 -1.67 -1.17 7.80
N SER A 578 -1.53 -2.34 8.41
CA SER A 578 -2.50 -2.88 9.37
C SER A 578 -2.59 -2.04 10.64
N ARG A 579 -1.45 -1.52 11.12
CA ARG A 579 -1.37 -0.80 12.40
C ARG A 579 -1.72 0.68 12.26
N ASP A 580 -1.18 1.39 11.28
CA ASP A 580 -1.29 2.86 11.22
C ASP A 580 -2.04 3.39 10.01
N VAL A 581 -1.95 2.73 8.84
CA VAL A 581 -2.46 3.31 7.59
C VAL A 581 -3.94 3.01 7.36
N ASP A 582 -4.31 1.74 7.25
CA ASP A 582 -5.60 1.35 6.66
C ASP A 582 -6.14 -0.03 7.07
N GLY A 583 -5.62 -0.60 8.16
CA GLY A 583 -6.15 -1.84 8.73
C GLY A 583 -7.51 -1.66 9.45
N PRO A 584 -8.22 -2.76 9.75
CA PRO A 584 -9.55 -2.72 10.41
C PRO A 584 -9.56 -2.03 11.79
N THR A 585 -8.41 -1.98 12.46
CA THR A 585 -8.20 -1.32 13.75
C THR A 585 -7.04 -0.33 13.68
N SER A 586 -6.77 0.25 12.51
CA SER A 586 -5.62 1.15 12.34
C SER A 586 -5.75 2.41 13.18
N THR A 587 -4.61 3.00 13.55
CA THR A 587 -4.51 4.28 14.24
C THR A 587 -5.29 5.38 13.49
N SER A 588 -5.19 5.41 12.16
CA SER A 588 -5.94 6.36 11.32
C SER A 588 -7.45 6.25 11.51
N LEU A 589 -8.00 5.04 11.48
CA LEU A 589 -9.43 4.79 11.65
C LEU A 589 -9.90 5.07 13.08
N GLN A 590 -9.07 4.77 14.08
CA GLN A 590 -9.36 5.09 15.48
C GLN A 590 -9.46 6.60 15.70
N ILE A 591 -8.53 7.40 15.17
CA ILE A 591 -8.57 8.87 15.28
C ILE A 591 -9.83 9.45 14.63
N ASP A 592 -10.19 8.95 13.45
CA ASP A 592 -11.40 9.38 12.74
C ASP A 592 -12.68 9.00 13.52
N ARG A 593 -12.72 7.84 14.19
CA ARG A 593 -13.82 7.43 15.08
C ARG A 593 -13.92 8.28 16.34
N ASP A 594 -12.78 8.61 16.96
CA ASP A 594 -12.71 9.41 18.18
C ASP A 594 -13.11 10.89 17.93
N SER A 595 -12.99 11.37 16.69
CA SER A 595 -13.17 12.77 16.32
C SER A 595 -14.24 12.93 15.22
N PRO A 596 -15.50 13.24 15.55
CA PRO A 596 -16.60 13.32 14.58
C PRO A 596 -16.32 14.24 13.37
N ASN A 597 -15.65 15.37 13.59
CA ASN A 597 -15.29 16.32 12.52
C ASN A 597 -14.27 15.74 11.52
N LEU A 598 -13.35 14.88 11.99
CA LEU A 598 -12.38 14.19 11.11
C LEU A 598 -13.03 12.98 10.45
N GLY A 599 -13.81 12.21 11.23
CA GLY A 599 -14.52 11.02 10.78
C GLY A 599 -15.49 11.29 9.64
N LYS A 600 -16.16 12.46 9.60
CA LYS A 600 -17.06 12.84 8.50
C LYS A 600 -16.39 12.79 7.13
N LEU A 601 -15.11 13.16 7.05
CA LEU A 601 -14.32 13.15 5.82
C LEU A 601 -13.38 11.93 5.73
N SER A 602 -13.34 11.10 6.78
CA SER A 602 -12.25 10.15 7.04
C SER A 602 -10.87 10.80 6.88
N ALA A 603 -10.70 12.00 7.44
CA ALA A 603 -9.56 12.88 7.17
C ALA A 603 -8.23 12.21 7.53
N THR A 604 -8.16 11.51 8.66
CA THR A 604 -6.93 10.83 9.09
C THR A 604 -6.61 9.64 8.20
N ARG A 605 -7.62 8.87 7.78
CA ARG A 605 -7.44 7.78 6.81
C ARG A 605 -6.91 8.28 5.46
N ARG A 606 -7.45 9.41 4.95
CA ARG A 606 -6.97 10.05 3.71
C ARG A 606 -5.52 10.49 3.80
N VAL A 607 -5.14 11.13 4.91
CA VAL A 607 -3.76 11.57 5.18
C VAL A 607 -2.82 10.36 5.21
N ALA A 608 -3.20 9.30 5.94
CA ALA A 608 -2.37 8.11 6.06
C ALA A 608 -2.15 7.41 4.70
N ARG A 609 -3.21 7.23 3.89
CA ARG A 609 -3.11 6.64 2.54
C ARG A 609 -2.22 7.46 1.63
N THR A 610 -2.41 8.78 1.59
CA THR A 610 -1.59 9.69 0.78
C THR A 610 -0.13 9.60 1.16
N LEU A 611 0.17 9.63 2.46
CA LEU A 611 1.52 9.55 2.96
C LEU A 611 2.17 8.20 2.63
N PHE A 612 1.44 7.09 2.77
CA PHE A 612 1.94 5.77 2.41
C PHE A 612 2.31 5.68 0.93
N ILE A 613 1.41 6.09 0.04
CA ILE A 613 1.63 6.05 -1.42
C ILE A 613 2.84 6.91 -1.81
N ALA A 614 3.07 8.04 -1.16
CA ALA A 614 4.18 8.93 -1.47
C ALA A 614 5.53 8.49 -0.87
N THR A 615 5.53 7.76 0.25
CA THR A 615 6.76 7.56 1.05
C THR A 615 7.25 6.12 1.16
N ALA A 616 6.38 5.12 0.95
CA ALA A 616 6.79 3.72 0.93
C ALA A 616 7.90 3.41 -0.10
N PRO A 617 7.84 3.87 -1.38
CA PRO A 617 8.90 3.57 -2.35
C PRO A 617 10.23 4.29 -2.06
N THR A 618 10.19 5.41 -1.34
CA THR A 618 11.36 6.28 -1.06
C THR A 618 11.92 6.08 0.35
N TYR A 619 11.50 5.04 1.06
CA TYR A 619 11.92 4.78 2.45
C TYR A 619 13.44 4.73 2.64
N ARG A 620 14.17 4.13 1.69
CA ARG A 620 15.64 4.03 1.71
C ARG A 620 16.35 5.21 1.03
N ALA A 621 15.61 6.19 0.48
CA ALA A 621 16.19 7.34 -0.20
C ALA A 621 16.74 8.37 0.80
N ALA A 622 17.80 9.09 0.41
CA ALA A 622 18.41 10.12 1.25
C ALA A 622 17.43 11.27 1.60
N ASN A 623 16.55 11.63 0.66
CA ASN A 623 15.56 12.70 0.81
C ASN A 623 14.16 12.13 1.04
N ARG A 624 13.99 11.32 2.09
CA ARG A 624 12.71 10.70 2.43
C ARG A 624 11.65 11.71 2.89
N GLY A 625 10.39 11.32 2.73
CA GLY A 625 9.21 12.05 3.21
C GLY A 625 8.72 13.20 2.35
N ILE A 626 7.49 13.60 2.61
CA ILE A 626 6.79 14.70 1.94
C ILE A 626 6.30 15.73 2.97
N ASP A 627 6.08 16.96 2.52
CA ASP A 627 5.60 18.05 3.36
C ASP A 627 4.06 18.11 3.45
N GLU A 628 3.56 18.93 4.37
CA GLU A 628 2.13 19.13 4.58
C GLU A 628 1.39 19.60 3.32
N ARG A 629 2.04 20.41 2.47
CA ARG A 629 1.43 20.92 1.23
C ARG A 629 1.14 19.80 0.23
N ARG A 630 2.08 18.88 0.06
CA ARG A 630 1.89 17.67 -0.76
C ARG A 630 0.86 16.73 -0.17
N ILE A 631 0.81 16.59 1.15
CA ILE A 631 -0.21 15.78 1.83
C ILE A 631 -1.60 16.35 1.56
N ASN A 632 -1.79 17.67 1.70
CA ASN A 632 -3.05 18.35 1.41
C ASN A 632 -3.47 18.15 -0.06
N LEU A 633 -2.53 18.26 -1.00
CA LEU A 633 -2.76 18.03 -2.43
C LEU A 633 -3.27 16.62 -2.72
N GLY A 634 -2.84 15.61 -1.95
CA GLY A 634 -3.29 14.24 -2.12
C GLY A 634 -4.62 13.90 -1.42
N CYS A 635 -5.13 14.79 -0.56
CA CYS A 635 -6.28 14.52 0.32
C CYS A 635 -7.53 15.37 0.03
N ALA A 636 -7.33 16.67 -0.20
CA ALA A 636 -8.41 17.65 -0.19
C ALA A 636 -9.17 17.69 -1.53
N GLN A 637 -10.50 17.79 -1.44
CA GLN A 637 -11.38 18.01 -2.59
C GLN A 637 -12.09 19.37 -2.48
N PRO A 638 -12.53 19.95 -3.62
CA PRO A 638 -13.36 21.15 -3.64
C PRO A 638 -14.59 21.02 -2.72
N GLY A 639 -14.74 21.98 -1.81
CA GLY A 639 -15.82 22.00 -0.80
C GLY A 639 -15.39 21.55 0.60
N GLU A 640 -14.25 20.87 0.72
CA GLU A 640 -13.73 20.38 2.00
C GLU A 640 -12.79 21.41 2.68
N SER A 641 -12.73 21.37 4.00
CA SER A 641 -11.88 22.28 4.79
C SER A 641 -10.46 21.74 4.93
N VAL A 642 -9.50 22.37 4.23
CA VAL A 642 -8.08 21.95 4.23
C VAL A 642 -7.45 21.86 5.63
N PRO A 643 -7.69 22.79 6.57
CA PRO A 643 -7.13 22.71 7.93
C PRO A 643 -7.50 21.44 8.71
N LEU A 644 -8.57 20.72 8.34
CA LEU A 644 -8.91 19.45 8.98
C LEU A 644 -7.85 18.37 8.68
N PHE A 645 -7.24 18.38 7.50
CA PHE A 645 -6.18 17.44 7.15
C PHE A 645 -4.87 17.73 7.90
N ALA A 646 -4.55 19.01 8.14
CA ALA A 646 -3.42 19.41 8.98
C ALA A 646 -3.59 18.92 10.44
N ASN A 647 -4.80 19.08 11.00
CA ASN A 647 -5.14 18.55 12.33
C ASN A 647 -5.04 17.01 12.36
N ALA A 648 -5.58 16.35 11.32
CA ALA A 648 -5.49 14.90 11.18
C ALA A 648 -4.03 14.41 11.11
N LEU A 649 -3.15 15.08 10.36
CA LEU A 649 -1.73 14.78 10.28
C LEU A 649 -1.04 14.91 11.63
N LYS A 650 -1.31 15.98 12.38
CA LYS A 650 -0.76 16.17 13.73
C LYS A 650 -1.15 15.04 14.68
N LYS A 651 -2.45 14.71 14.74
CA LYS A 651 -2.95 13.59 15.57
C LYS A 651 -2.37 12.24 15.15
N LEU A 652 -2.18 12.04 13.84
CA LEU A 652 -1.56 10.83 13.31
C LEU A 652 -0.09 10.76 13.72
N GLY A 653 0.66 11.86 13.64
CA GLY A 653 2.05 11.97 14.10
C GLY A 653 2.21 11.65 15.59
N ASP A 654 1.26 12.09 16.42
CA ASP A 654 1.29 11.86 17.87
C ASP A 654 0.97 10.41 18.27
N LYS A 655 0.12 9.70 17.52
CA LYS A 655 -0.38 8.36 17.91
C LYS A 655 0.21 7.18 17.12
N SER A 656 0.80 7.42 15.95
CA SER A 656 1.24 6.34 15.06
C SER A 656 2.54 5.70 15.51
N VAL A 657 2.66 4.39 15.29
CA VAL A 657 3.85 3.60 15.64
C VAL A 657 4.96 3.78 14.62
N PHE A 658 4.62 3.83 13.34
CA PHE A 658 5.53 3.74 12.20
C PHE A 658 5.69 5.06 11.43
N LEU A 659 5.07 6.13 11.91
CA LEU A 659 5.16 7.47 11.31
C LEU A 659 6.34 8.24 11.91
N TYR A 660 7.15 8.80 11.04
CA TYR A 660 8.29 9.65 11.37
C TYR A 660 8.04 11.08 10.93
N GLN A 661 8.64 12.02 11.66
CA GLN A 661 8.61 13.44 11.35
C GLN A 661 10.01 14.04 11.54
N ASP A 662 10.46 14.80 10.54
CA ASP A 662 11.67 15.62 10.59
C ASP A 662 11.38 17.01 10.00
N GLY A 663 11.38 18.02 10.86
CA GLY A 663 10.97 19.38 10.51
C GLY A 663 9.59 19.38 9.80
N PRO A 664 9.51 19.84 8.54
CA PRO A 664 8.26 19.88 7.78
C PRO A 664 7.92 18.55 7.08
N ARG A 665 8.79 17.53 7.12
CA ARG A 665 8.63 16.28 6.35
C ARG A 665 8.12 15.13 7.21
N TYR A 666 7.26 14.32 6.60
CA TYR A 666 6.67 13.13 7.20
C TYR A 666 6.88 11.91 6.31
N TRP A 667 7.09 10.73 6.90
CA TRP A 667 7.17 9.46 6.16
C TRP A 667 6.81 8.25 7.03
N PHE A 668 6.31 7.19 6.40
CA PHE A 668 6.20 5.89 7.05
C PHE A 668 7.52 5.11 6.95
N GLY A 669 7.87 4.41 8.04
CA GLY A 669 8.96 3.45 8.06
C GLY A 669 8.49 2.06 8.48
N THR A 670 9.31 1.04 8.20
CA THR A 670 8.96 -0.36 8.57
C THR A 670 9.34 -0.72 10.00
N GLN A 671 10.10 0.15 10.68
CA GLN A 671 10.46 0.01 12.08
C GLN A 671 9.67 0.99 12.95
N PRO A 672 9.30 0.61 14.19
CA PRO A 672 8.66 1.51 15.14
C PRO A 672 9.49 2.77 15.39
N SER A 673 8.84 3.92 15.53
CA SER A 673 9.49 5.19 15.81
C SER A 673 10.12 5.19 17.22
N VAL A 674 11.21 5.94 17.38
CA VAL A 674 11.89 6.07 18.68
C VAL A 674 11.00 6.73 19.74
N LEU A 675 10.03 7.56 19.31
CA LEU A 675 9.02 8.14 20.20
C LEU A 675 8.15 7.05 20.83
N ARG A 676 7.63 6.14 20.01
CA ARG A 676 6.80 5.05 20.50
C ARG A 676 7.60 4.09 21.39
N LEU A 677 8.84 3.79 21.02
CA LEU A 677 9.75 3.00 21.84
C LEU A 677 9.96 3.64 23.23
N ALA A 678 10.09 4.98 23.29
CA ALA A 678 10.23 5.70 24.54
C ALA A 678 8.96 5.64 25.41
N GLU A 679 7.78 5.78 24.81
CA GLU A 679 6.52 5.64 25.55
C GLU A 679 6.34 4.25 26.14
N ASP A 680 6.61 3.20 25.37
CA ASP A 680 6.47 1.82 25.83
C ASP A 680 7.42 1.52 26.98
N ARG A 681 8.66 2.02 26.92
CA ARG A 681 9.60 1.91 28.04
C ARG A 681 9.15 2.72 29.25
N ALA A 682 8.64 3.92 29.06
CA ALA A 682 8.17 4.77 30.15
C ALA A 682 7.03 4.11 30.94
N VAL A 683 6.16 3.34 30.26
CA VAL A 683 5.07 2.57 30.90
C VAL A 683 5.59 1.35 31.66
N GLN A 684 6.66 0.72 31.17
CA GLN A 684 7.27 -0.46 31.82
C GLN A 684 8.05 -0.13 33.10
N LEU A 685 8.40 1.14 33.34
CA LEU A 685 9.13 1.56 34.53
C LEU A 685 8.28 1.43 35.80
N THR A 686 8.87 0.78 36.81
CA THR A 686 8.25 0.63 38.14
C THR A 686 8.28 1.95 38.92
N ALA A 687 7.40 2.09 39.91
CA ALA A 687 7.38 3.27 40.78
C ALA A 687 8.69 3.43 41.58
N GLU A 688 9.30 2.32 42.00
CA GLU A 688 10.55 2.29 42.76
C GLU A 688 11.72 2.85 41.94
N GLN A 689 11.88 2.43 40.68
CA GLN A 689 12.91 2.96 39.78
C GLN A 689 12.80 4.47 39.55
N VAL A 690 11.58 4.99 39.47
CA VAL A 690 11.33 6.43 39.29
C VAL A 690 11.64 7.19 40.57
N GLU A 691 11.28 6.62 41.72
CA GLU A 691 11.58 7.19 43.03
C GLU A 691 13.08 7.25 43.30
N ASP A 692 13.81 6.17 43.02
CA ASP A 692 15.28 6.11 43.15
C ASP A 692 15.98 7.21 42.33
N GLU A 693 15.56 7.41 41.07
CA GLU A 693 16.10 8.49 40.24
C GLU A 693 15.77 9.87 40.82
N ILE A 694 14.56 10.09 41.36
CA ILE A 694 14.23 11.35 42.06
C ILE A 694 15.15 11.54 43.27
N LEU A 695 15.38 10.50 44.07
CA LEU A 695 16.28 10.55 45.22
C LEU A 695 17.72 10.90 44.81
N ASP A 696 18.22 10.30 43.73
CA ASP A 696 19.55 10.63 43.18
C ASP A 696 19.65 12.10 42.75
N ARG A 697 18.60 12.64 42.14
CA ARG A 697 18.54 14.06 41.76
C ARG A 697 18.48 14.98 42.98
N LEU A 698 17.75 14.61 44.03
CA LEU A 698 17.72 15.36 45.29
C LEU A 698 19.07 15.33 46.01
N ARG A 699 19.81 14.21 45.95
CA ARG A 699 21.17 14.13 46.51
C ARG A 699 22.09 15.20 45.91
N ALA A 700 21.92 15.52 44.63
CA ALA A 700 22.68 16.59 43.97
C ALA A 700 22.34 18.01 44.50
N GLU A 701 21.21 18.22 45.17
CA GLU A 701 20.86 19.51 45.81
C GLU A 701 21.74 19.79 47.04
N GLN A 702 22.38 18.77 47.62
CA GLN A 702 23.32 18.95 48.74
C GLN A 702 24.50 19.87 48.39
N ALA A 703 24.88 19.95 47.10
CA ALA A 703 25.94 20.82 46.63
C ALA A 703 25.63 22.32 46.79
N THR A 704 24.36 22.70 47.00
CA THR A 704 23.94 24.10 47.11
C THR A 704 23.23 24.31 48.44
N ARG A 705 23.93 24.90 49.41
CA ARG A 705 23.47 25.00 50.80
C ARG A 705 22.74 26.30 51.18
N GLY A 706 22.78 27.34 50.34
CA GLY A 706 22.29 28.66 50.73
C GLY A 706 22.99 29.16 52.02
N ASN A 707 22.21 29.67 52.97
CA ASN A 707 22.70 30.08 54.30
C ASN A 707 22.54 28.98 55.37
N PHE A 708 22.24 27.73 54.98
CA PHE A 708 22.20 26.59 55.89
C PHE A 708 23.59 25.99 56.08
N ALA A 709 23.88 25.48 57.28
CA ALA A 709 25.13 24.78 57.57
C ALA A 709 25.27 23.51 56.71
N LYS A 710 24.16 22.77 56.56
CA LYS A 710 24.08 21.56 55.74
C LYS A 710 22.65 21.29 55.26
N VAL A 711 22.56 20.68 54.08
CA VAL A 711 21.31 20.18 53.48
C VAL A 711 21.31 18.66 53.55
N TYR A 712 20.22 18.07 54.03
CA TYR A 712 20.01 16.63 54.13
C TYR A 712 18.94 16.21 53.12
N PRO A 713 19.33 15.64 51.97
CA PRO A 713 18.39 15.20 50.96
C PRO A 713 17.77 13.84 51.34
N ALA A 714 16.45 13.81 51.53
CA ALA A 714 15.63 12.63 51.77
C ALA A 714 16.26 11.62 52.77
N PRO A 715 16.43 12.00 54.05
CA PRO A 715 16.95 11.08 55.06
C PRO A 715 16.00 9.88 55.23
N MET A 716 16.56 8.67 55.35
CA MET A 716 15.77 7.44 55.52
C MET A 716 15.24 7.32 56.95
N THR A 717 16.00 7.85 57.91
CA THR A 717 15.65 7.82 59.33
C THR A 717 15.98 9.14 60.00
N SER A 718 15.34 9.40 61.15
CA SER A 718 15.68 10.57 61.96
C SER A 718 17.11 10.52 62.52
N ALA A 719 17.79 9.37 62.51
CA ALA A 719 19.19 9.26 62.94
C ALA A 719 20.18 9.93 61.97
N ASP A 720 19.82 10.02 60.69
CA ASP A 720 20.65 10.54 59.60
C ASP A 720 20.90 12.06 59.69
N VAL A 721 20.04 12.76 60.45
CA VAL A 721 20.16 14.19 60.72
C VAL A 721 20.74 14.38 62.13
N PRO A 722 21.96 14.91 62.30
CA PRO A 722 22.55 15.24 63.61
C PRO A 722 21.76 16.30 64.38
N ASP A 723 21.87 16.31 65.71
CA ASP A 723 21.25 17.31 66.59
C ASP A 723 22.30 18.36 66.99
N GLU A 724 22.32 19.47 66.26
CA GLU A 724 23.35 20.50 66.35
C GLU A 724 22.73 21.91 66.35
N ARG A 725 23.48 22.91 66.80
CA ARG A 725 22.97 24.29 67.00
C ARG A 725 22.74 25.09 65.72
N GLU A 726 23.42 24.73 64.63
CA GLU A 726 23.35 25.49 63.38
C GLU A 726 22.15 25.08 62.53
N SER A 727 21.54 26.05 61.83
CA SER A 727 20.37 25.81 60.99
C SER A 727 20.67 24.85 59.83
N ARG A 728 19.83 23.83 59.67
CA ARG A 728 19.95 22.78 58.64
C ARG A 728 18.65 22.64 57.89
N LEU A 729 18.76 22.37 56.59
CA LEU A 729 17.63 22.11 55.72
C LEU A 729 17.49 20.60 55.52
N VAL A 730 16.28 20.07 55.69
CA VAL A 730 15.95 18.68 55.38
C VAL A 730 14.97 18.67 54.21
N ILE A 731 15.35 18.04 53.11
CA ILE A 731 14.41 17.81 52.01
C ILE A 731 13.74 16.47 52.30
N LEU A 732 12.42 16.44 52.44
CA LEU A 732 11.68 15.22 52.80
C LEU A 732 11.65 14.22 51.65
N HIS A 733 11.33 12.96 51.97
CA HIS A 733 11.17 11.92 50.97
C HIS A 733 10.03 12.26 49.98
N PRO A 734 10.12 11.85 48.70
CA PRO A 734 9.00 11.95 47.76
C PRO A 734 7.66 11.37 48.27
N ARG A 735 7.69 10.44 49.23
CA ARG A 735 6.49 9.80 49.82
C ARG A 735 5.78 10.73 50.81
N ALA A 736 6.52 11.65 51.42
CA ALA A 736 6.02 12.65 52.35
C ALA A 736 5.55 13.89 51.58
N THR A 737 4.34 13.81 51.01
CA THR A 737 3.75 14.93 50.25
C THR A 737 2.95 15.89 51.12
N HIS A 738 2.85 17.13 50.66
CA HIS A 738 2.04 18.19 51.25
C HIS A 738 1.06 18.78 50.22
N ALA A 739 -0.06 19.31 50.71
CA ALA A 739 -1.08 19.99 49.91
C ALA A 739 -1.60 21.23 50.66
N SER A 740 -1.95 22.29 49.90
CA SER A 740 -2.31 23.60 50.45
C SER A 740 -3.53 23.62 51.38
N THR A 741 -4.40 22.62 51.29
CA THR A 741 -5.56 22.44 52.19
C THR A 741 -5.15 21.49 53.31
N ALA A 742 -4.81 22.04 54.48
CA ALA A 742 -4.43 21.28 55.68
C ALA A 742 -5.57 20.42 56.30
N THR A 743 -6.67 20.23 55.57
CA THR A 743 -7.66 19.17 55.78
C THR A 743 -7.88 18.52 54.42
N SER A 744 -7.31 17.32 54.25
CA SER A 744 -7.73 16.39 53.19
C SER A 744 -9.23 16.12 53.33
N ALA A 745 -9.91 15.75 52.23
CA ALA A 745 -11.32 15.34 52.24
C ALA A 745 -11.63 14.19 53.23
N ASP A 746 -10.58 13.49 53.70
CA ASP A 746 -10.63 12.34 54.62
C ASP A 746 -10.18 12.66 56.06
N GLY A 747 -9.88 13.93 56.41
CA GLY A 747 -9.51 14.31 57.78
C GLY A 747 -8.13 13.81 58.27
N ALA A 748 -7.30 13.24 57.39
CA ALA A 748 -5.94 12.77 57.71
C ALA A 748 -4.91 13.92 57.64
N ALA A 749 -3.96 13.93 58.58
CA ALA A 749 -2.85 14.87 58.64
C ALA A 749 -1.91 14.71 57.43
N SER A 750 -1.21 15.79 57.05
CA SER A 750 -0.30 15.76 55.89
C SER A 750 0.90 14.84 56.16
N PRO A 751 1.19 13.84 55.30
CA PRO A 751 2.32 12.93 55.46
C PRO A 751 3.67 13.65 55.64
N ALA A 752 3.88 14.76 54.90
CA ALA A 752 5.06 15.60 55.07
C ALA A 752 5.20 16.20 56.48
N ILE A 753 4.09 16.62 57.09
CA ILE A 753 4.08 17.20 58.43
C ILE A 753 4.38 16.12 59.47
N GLU A 754 3.82 14.93 59.32
CA GLU A 754 4.08 13.80 60.21
C GLU A 754 5.55 13.38 60.20
N GLU A 755 6.14 13.22 59.00
CA GLU A 755 7.55 12.87 58.82
C GLU A 755 8.47 13.97 59.38
N ALA A 756 8.16 15.25 59.07
CA ALA A 756 8.88 16.39 59.61
C ALA A 756 8.85 16.41 61.16
N PHE A 757 7.71 16.15 61.78
CA PHE A 757 7.61 16.06 63.25
C PHE A 757 8.36 14.88 63.84
N GLY A 758 8.37 13.72 63.16
CA GLY A 758 9.15 12.55 63.57
C GLY A 758 10.65 12.87 63.63
N ILE A 759 11.16 13.54 62.59
CA ILE A 759 12.54 14.01 62.52
C ILE A 759 12.79 15.13 63.53
N LEU A 760 11.85 16.06 63.72
CA LEU A 760 11.99 17.17 64.67
C LEU A 760 12.10 16.71 66.13
N LYS A 761 11.28 15.73 66.53
CA LYS A 761 11.20 15.28 67.94
C LYS A 761 12.38 14.40 68.34
N SER A 762 12.90 13.60 67.40
CA SER A 762 13.85 12.53 67.70
C SER A 762 15.04 12.49 66.75
N ARG A 763 16.18 12.05 67.26
CA ARG A 763 17.34 11.57 66.51
C ARG A 763 17.52 10.10 66.86
N GLY A 764 17.04 9.20 66.00
CA GLY A 764 16.92 7.79 66.33
C GLY A 764 16.05 7.59 67.57
N SER A 765 16.60 6.94 68.60
CA SER A 765 15.91 6.70 69.87
C SER A 765 16.04 7.85 70.89
N THR A 766 16.77 8.93 70.58
CA THR A 766 17.03 10.04 71.51
C THR A 766 16.23 11.30 71.16
N PRO A 767 15.64 12.02 72.14
CA PRO A 767 14.92 13.26 71.87
C PRO A 767 15.89 14.38 71.48
N ARG A 768 15.51 15.21 70.50
CA ARG A 768 16.33 16.35 70.04
C ARG A 768 16.24 17.55 70.96
N LYS A 769 17.37 18.22 71.16
CA LYS A 769 17.49 19.46 71.93
C LYS A 769 17.36 20.70 71.06
N TYR A 770 17.89 20.70 69.83
CA TYR A 770 17.92 21.89 68.95
C TYR A 770 16.85 21.80 67.85
N GLN A 771 15.59 21.62 68.26
CA GLN A 771 14.47 21.40 67.34
C GLN A 771 14.27 22.58 66.38
N ASN A 772 14.44 23.81 66.86
CA ASN A 772 14.34 25.03 66.06
C ASN A 772 15.47 25.22 65.03
N ALA A 773 16.49 24.36 65.03
CA ALA A 773 17.57 24.39 64.03
C ALA A 773 17.22 23.64 62.73
N LEU A 774 16.09 22.92 62.68
CA LEU A 774 15.68 22.17 61.49
C LEU A 774 14.55 22.87 60.73
N VAL A 775 14.67 22.90 59.41
CA VAL A 775 13.63 23.38 58.49
C VAL A 775 13.45 22.34 57.40
N PHE A 776 12.22 22.15 56.93
CA PHE A 776 11.90 21.09 55.97
C PHE A 776 11.41 21.63 54.64
N VAL A 777 11.70 20.92 53.56
CA VAL A 777 11.11 21.16 52.23
C VAL A 777 10.39 19.90 51.79
N ALA A 778 9.12 20.03 51.43
CA ALA A 778 8.25 18.93 51.03
C ALA A 778 7.78 19.08 49.57
N ALA A 779 7.54 17.94 48.92
CA ALA A 779 6.93 17.90 47.60
C ALA A 779 5.43 18.19 47.67
N ASP A 780 4.93 18.94 46.70
CA ASP A 780 3.49 19.10 46.46
C ASP A 780 2.93 17.85 45.80
N ARG A 781 1.80 17.35 46.30
CA ARG A 781 1.19 16.09 45.81
C ARG A 781 0.93 16.09 44.31
N VAL A 782 0.33 17.15 43.76
CA VAL A 782 -0.05 17.20 42.33
C VAL A 782 1.18 17.42 41.46
N ARG A 783 2.10 18.28 41.89
CA ARG A 783 3.34 18.53 41.13
C ARG A 783 4.29 17.33 41.14
N LEU A 784 4.26 16.50 42.18
CA LEU A 784 5.05 15.28 42.24
C LEU A 784 4.63 14.27 41.16
N GLU A 785 3.33 14.10 40.89
CA GLU A 785 2.85 13.22 39.82
C GLU A 785 3.37 13.67 38.45
N ALA A 786 3.39 14.98 38.20
CA ALA A 786 3.98 15.55 36.99
C ALA A 786 5.49 15.30 36.89
N LEU A 787 6.23 15.47 37.99
CA LEU A 787 7.66 15.17 38.07
C LEU A 787 7.93 13.68 37.79
N GLN A 788 7.15 12.78 38.38
CA GLN A 788 7.27 11.33 38.15
C GLN A 788 7.07 10.97 36.68
N LEU A 789 6.10 11.59 36.00
CA LEU A 789 5.90 11.39 34.56
C LEU A 789 7.09 11.88 33.73
N ALA A 790 7.64 13.05 34.04
CA ALA A 790 8.82 13.58 33.36
C ALA A 790 10.06 12.70 33.58
N VAL A 791 10.26 12.20 34.81
CA VAL A 791 11.35 11.26 35.13
C VAL A 791 11.19 9.95 34.37
N ARG A 792 9.98 9.40 34.25
CA ARG A 792 9.73 8.20 33.42
C ARG A 792 10.14 8.42 31.96
N GLN A 793 9.76 9.55 31.39
CA GLN A 793 10.16 9.90 30.03
C GLN A 793 11.68 10.05 29.90
N ASN A 794 12.33 10.72 30.86
CA ASN A 794 13.78 10.87 30.86
C ASN A 794 14.52 9.53 30.95
N LEU A 795 14.09 8.65 31.87
CA LEU A 795 14.67 7.30 32.01
C LEU A 795 14.46 6.46 30.74
N ALA A 796 13.30 6.56 30.11
CA ALA A 796 13.04 5.91 28.83
C ALA A 796 14.02 6.39 27.75
N TRP A 797 14.18 7.70 27.56
CA TRP A 797 15.14 8.26 26.61
C TRP A 797 16.59 7.89 26.94
N ARG A 798 16.95 7.89 28.23
CA ARG A 798 18.28 7.50 28.71
C ARG A 798 18.61 6.05 28.34
N SER A 799 17.64 5.15 28.48
CA SER A 799 17.81 3.74 28.14
C SER A 799 17.96 3.51 26.62
N ILE A 800 17.15 4.20 25.80
CA ILE A 800 17.24 4.10 24.33
C ILE A 800 18.58 4.64 23.84
N ARG A 801 19.05 5.74 24.44
CA ARG A 801 20.36 6.32 24.15
C ARG A 801 21.50 5.35 24.45
N ALA A 802 21.42 4.63 25.57
CA ALA A 802 22.43 3.64 25.97
C ALA A 802 22.46 2.42 25.04
N GLU A 803 21.31 2.03 24.50
CA GLU A 803 21.16 0.85 23.62
C GLU A 803 21.18 1.19 22.12
N ARG A 804 21.66 2.37 21.73
CA ARG A 804 21.61 2.86 20.33
C ARG A 804 22.13 1.85 19.30
N ASP A 805 23.20 1.11 19.64
CA ASP A 805 23.84 0.15 18.75
C ASP A 805 23.03 -1.16 18.66
N GLN A 806 22.31 -1.53 19.71
CA GLN A 806 21.45 -2.72 19.75
C GLN A 806 20.17 -2.55 18.94
N HIS A 807 19.61 -1.32 18.90
CA HIS A 807 18.43 -0.98 18.11
C HIS A 807 18.75 -0.63 16.65
N ASN A 808 20.04 -0.64 16.27
CA ASN A 808 20.51 -0.26 14.94
C ASN A 808 19.93 1.09 14.47
N LEU A 809 19.90 2.08 15.38
CA LEU A 809 19.31 3.38 15.12
C LEU A 809 20.06 4.09 13.99
N ASP A 810 19.33 4.63 13.01
CA ASP A 810 19.94 5.44 11.97
C ASP A 810 20.45 6.79 12.52
N GLY A 811 21.23 7.52 11.71
CA GLY A 811 21.82 8.79 12.14
C GLY A 811 20.78 9.84 12.56
N HIS A 812 19.59 9.83 11.94
CA HIS A 812 18.49 10.73 12.27
C HIS A 812 17.82 10.34 13.59
N GLN A 813 17.49 9.05 13.77
CA GLN A 813 16.94 8.52 15.02
C GLN A 813 17.88 8.80 16.20
N THR A 814 19.19 8.66 15.98
CA THR A 814 20.22 8.98 17.00
C THR A 814 20.17 10.46 17.39
N ALA A 815 20.14 11.39 16.42
CA ALA A 815 20.04 12.82 16.70
C ALA A 815 18.72 13.19 17.40
N GLN A 816 17.62 12.53 17.03
CA GLN A 816 16.31 12.71 17.66
C GLN A 816 16.31 12.26 19.12
N VAL A 817 16.89 11.09 19.41
CA VAL A 817 17.03 10.55 20.77
C VAL A 817 17.89 11.48 21.64
N GLU A 818 19.02 11.98 21.13
CA GLU A 818 19.87 12.93 21.86
C GLU A 818 19.14 14.23 22.20
N THR A 819 18.40 14.78 21.22
CA THR A 819 17.60 15.99 21.40
C THR A 819 16.50 15.77 22.44
N LYS A 820 15.72 14.69 22.32
CA LYS A 820 14.64 14.36 23.26
C LYS A 820 15.15 14.02 24.65
N PHE A 821 16.27 13.31 24.75
CA PHE A 821 16.95 13.08 26.02
C PHE A 821 17.32 14.40 26.69
N THR A 822 18.01 15.31 25.98
CA THR A 822 18.40 16.62 26.52
C THR A 822 17.19 17.44 26.97
N GLN A 823 16.14 17.50 26.14
CA GLN A 823 14.88 18.18 26.50
C GLN A 823 14.23 17.58 27.75
N SER A 824 14.16 16.26 27.86
CA SER A 824 13.60 15.57 29.04
C SER A 824 14.44 15.80 30.30
N GLU A 825 15.77 15.86 30.15
CA GLU A 825 16.73 16.11 31.21
C GLU A 825 16.55 17.52 31.79
N ASP A 826 16.42 18.52 30.92
CA ASP A 826 16.19 19.90 31.34
C ASP A 826 14.79 20.10 31.93
N ALA A 827 13.78 19.40 31.41
CA ALA A 827 12.43 19.39 31.98
C ALA A 827 12.43 18.83 33.42
N VAL A 828 13.11 17.71 33.68
CA VAL A 828 13.22 17.13 35.03
C VAL A 828 13.94 18.11 35.97
N LYS A 829 15.06 18.72 35.53
CA LYS A 829 15.79 19.73 36.33
C LYS A 829 14.91 20.92 36.71
N ALA A 830 14.07 21.41 35.79
CA ALA A 830 13.16 22.52 36.04
C ALA A 830 11.99 22.12 36.96
N GLN A 831 11.49 20.88 36.86
CA GLN A 831 10.33 20.43 37.63
C GLN A 831 10.64 20.06 39.08
N ILE A 832 11.88 19.70 39.43
CA ILE A 832 12.27 19.42 40.83
C ILE A 832 11.96 20.59 41.77
N PRO A 833 12.42 21.84 41.51
CA PRO A 833 12.05 22.97 42.35
C PRO A 833 10.55 23.29 42.29
N GLU A 834 9.87 23.08 41.17
CA GLU A 834 8.41 23.26 41.11
C GLU A 834 7.65 22.26 42.00
N ALA A 835 8.12 21.01 42.07
CA ALA A 835 7.54 19.97 42.90
C ALA A 835 7.83 20.21 44.39
N TYR A 836 9.09 20.48 44.75
CA TYR A 836 9.52 20.76 46.12
C TYR A 836 9.31 22.23 46.50
N GLN A 837 8.04 22.65 46.53
CA GLN A 837 7.65 24.05 46.74
C GLN A 837 7.17 24.38 48.16
N TRP A 838 7.02 23.41 49.05
CA TRP A 838 6.51 23.63 50.40
C TRP A 838 7.64 23.71 51.41
N LEU A 839 7.83 24.88 52.03
CA LEU A 839 8.72 25.07 53.16
C LEU A 839 7.93 24.87 54.45
N LEU A 840 8.37 23.96 55.32
CA LEU A 840 7.79 23.72 56.63
C LEU A 840 8.75 24.22 57.70
N VAL A 841 8.34 25.25 58.43
CA VAL A 841 9.12 25.87 59.50
C VAL A 841 8.50 25.53 60.85
N PRO A 842 9.24 24.92 61.80
CA PRO A 842 8.74 24.70 63.14
C PRO A 842 8.62 26.05 63.87
N THR A 843 7.47 26.31 64.47
CA THR A 843 7.18 27.56 65.19
C THR A 843 6.56 27.24 66.54
N GLN A 844 7.01 27.97 67.57
CA GLN A 844 6.49 27.88 68.94
C GLN A 844 6.42 29.31 69.51
N LEU A 845 5.21 29.78 69.80
CA LEU A 845 4.98 31.18 70.24
C LEU A 845 5.33 31.39 71.72
N SER A 846 5.04 30.39 72.58
CA SER A 846 5.38 30.37 74.00
C SER A 846 6.00 29.02 74.40
N PRO A 847 6.89 28.95 75.41
CA PRO A 847 7.44 27.69 75.90
C PRO A 847 6.38 26.65 76.34
N HIS A 848 5.15 27.08 76.64
CA HIS A 848 4.04 26.21 77.02
C HIS A 848 3.15 25.78 75.84
N ASP A 849 3.30 26.42 74.68
CA ASP A 849 2.52 26.07 73.49
C ASP A 849 3.13 24.86 72.78
N PRO A 850 2.30 24.01 72.14
CA PRO A 850 2.82 22.94 71.29
C PRO A 850 3.54 23.52 70.06
N ILE A 851 4.58 22.83 69.60
CA ILE A 851 5.27 23.19 68.35
C ILE A 851 4.32 22.92 67.18
N THR A 852 4.12 23.92 66.34
CA THR A 852 3.34 23.83 65.10
C THR A 852 4.23 23.94 63.87
N MET A 853 3.80 23.37 62.73
CA MET A 853 4.50 23.51 61.45
C MET A 853 3.81 24.56 60.60
N GLU A 854 4.50 25.67 60.33
CA GLU A 854 4.02 26.66 59.38
C GLU A 854 4.44 26.27 57.97
N SER A 855 3.46 26.07 57.08
CA SER A 855 3.69 25.81 55.66
C SER A 855 3.75 27.12 54.88
N ARG A 856 4.86 27.37 54.18
CA ARG A 856 5.05 28.50 53.27
C ARG A 856 5.32 27.98 51.87
N ARG A 857 4.67 28.58 50.88
CA ARG A 857 4.96 28.28 49.48
C ARG A 857 6.19 29.06 49.05
N LEU A 858 7.19 28.35 48.56
CA LEU A 858 8.38 28.95 47.99
C LEU A 858 8.04 29.49 46.58
N SER A 859 8.62 30.61 46.15
CA SER A 859 8.36 31.20 44.81
C SER A 859 9.67 31.70 44.17
N SER A 860 10.30 30.86 43.34
CA SER A 860 11.47 31.15 42.48
C SER A 860 11.88 29.87 41.73
N ASN A 861 12.59 30.00 40.61
CA ASN A 861 13.18 28.87 39.86
C ASN A 861 14.62 28.52 40.29
N GLU A 862 15.11 29.13 41.37
CA GLU A 862 16.38 28.77 42.00
C GLU A 862 16.33 27.35 42.63
N ARG A 863 17.52 26.78 42.90
CA ARG A 863 17.68 25.52 43.64
C ARG A 863 17.03 25.57 45.03
N LEU A 864 16.77 24.42 45.63
CA LEU A 864 15.88 24.32 46.80
C LEU A 864 16.37 25.12 48.02
N ALA A 865 17.65 24.98 48.39
CA ALA A 865 18.17 25.62 49.59
C ALA A 865 18.30 27.16 49.49
N PRO A 866 18.84 27.74 48.40
CA PRO A 866 18.82 29.20 48.21
C PRO A 866 17.42 29.80 48.24
N ARG A 867 16.44 29.11 47.62
CA ARG A 867 15.05 29.55 47.60
C ARG A 867 14.43 29.51 49.00
N ALA A 868 14.70 28.46 49.78
CA ALA A 868 14.30 28.39 51.18
C ALA A 868 14.96 29.50 52.01
N THR A 869 16.26 29.73 51.85
CA THR A 869 17.00 30.82 52.51
C THR A 869 16.36 32.18 52.23
N LYS A 870 16.15 32.54 50.96
CA LYS A 870 15.58 33.83 50.56
C LYS A 870 14.19 34.07 51.14
N ARG A 871 13.36 33.02 51.16
CA ARG A 871 12.03 33.10 51.77
C ARG A 871 12.12 33.30 53.28
N MET A 872 12.99 32.55 53.95
CA MET A 872 13.17 32.65 55.40
C MET A 872 13.76 33.99 55.83
N GLU A 873 14.63 34.61 55.04
CA GLU A 873 15.17 35.95 55.28
C GLU A 873 14.09 37.01 55.16
N GLN A 874 13.21 36.92 54.16
CA GLN A 874 12.05 37.79 54.01
C GLN A 874 11.11 37.68 55.21
N ASP A 875 10.88 36.44 55.68
CA ASP A 875 10.02 36.16 56.85
C ASP A 875 10.76 36.42 58.19
N SER A 876 12.03 36.86 58.17
CA SER A 876 12.89 37.07 59.35
C SER A 876 13.02 35.84 60.28
N THR A 877 12.86 34.64 59.73
CA THR A 877 12.97 33.35 60.45
C THR A 877 14.40 32.80 60.46
N ILE A 878 15.25 33.25 59.52
CA ILE A 878 16.70 33.06 59.54
C ILE A 878 17.38 34.43 59.46
N ALA A 879 18.44 34.62 60.24
CA ALA A 879 19.22 35.85 60.24
C ALA A 879 20.71 35.52 60.23
N THR A 880 21.41 35.95 59.18
CA THR A 880 22.89 35.84 59.09
C THR A 880 23.59 37.00 59.80
N VAL A 881 22.92 38.14 59.91
CA VAL A 881 23.36 39.32 60.67
C VAL A 881 22.20 39.80 61.53
N PHE A 882 22.40 39.85 62.85
CA PHE A 882 21.39 40.35 63.79
C PHE A 882 21.56 41.85 63.99
N GLY A 883 20.68 42.66 63.39
CA GLY A 883 20.73 44.11 63.50
C GLY A 883 20.50 44.61 64.94
N ALA A 884 21.17 45.69 65.34
CA ALA A 884 21.12 46.22 66.72
C ALA A 884 19.69 46.53 67.21
N ALA A 885 18.80 46.99 66.34
CA ALA A 885 17.40 47.25 66.67
C ALA A 885 16.59 45.96 66.95
N ASN A 886 16.79 44.92 66.14
CA ASN A 886 16.14 43.61 66.34
C ASN A 886 16.71 42.89 67.57
N LEU A 887 18.00 43.04 67.85
CA LEU A 887 18.62 42.56 69.09
C LEU A 887 17.98 43.20 70.31
N ARG A 888 17.86 44.51 70.30
CA ARG A 888 17.24 45.27 71.39
C ARG A 888 15.77 44.88 71.59
N ASN A 889 14.98 44.81 70.52
CA ASN A 889 13.57 44.41 70.61
C ASN A 889 13.39 42.99 71.18
N ASN A 890 14.24 42.03 70.78
CA ASN A 890 14.18 40.68 71.33
C ASN A 890 14.65 40.61 72.79
N LEU A 891 15.70 41.37 73.17
CA LEU A 891 16.17 41.46 74.55
C LEU A 891 15.15 42.14 75.48
N ASP A 892 14.46 43.17 74.99
CA ASP A 892 13.41 43.89 75.74
C ASP A 892 12.13 43.02 75.93
N GLY A 893 11.91 42.05 75.03
CA GLY A 893 10.82 41.06 75.13
C GLY A 893 11.09 39.92 76.12
N ILE A 894 12.35 39.68 76.50
CA ILE A 894 12.72 38.73 77.54
C ILE A 894 12.77 39.51 78.87
N PRO A 895 12.10 39.07 79.96
CA PRO A 895 12.09 39.80 81.23
C PRO A 895 13.43 39.65 81.98
N LEU A 896 14.56 39.99 81.35
CA LEU A 896 15.90 39.90 81.91
C LEU A 896 16.07 40.82 83.14
N TRP A 897 15.25 41.87 83.25
CA TRP A 897 15.37 42.91 84.27
C TRP A 897 14.33 42.84 85.39
N ARG A 898 13.46 41.82 85.43
CA ARG A 898 12.52 41.62 86.56
C ARG A 898 13.21 40.88 87.72
N ILE A 899 14.28 41.48 88.26
CA ILE A 899 14.74 41.15 89.62
C ILE A 899 13.99 42.07 90.58
N SER A 900 13.14 41.44 91.39
CA SER A 900 12.38 41.96 92.51
C SER A 900 13.08 43.11 93.28
N THR A 901 12.48 44.29 93.26
CA THR A 901 12.74 45.40 94.18
C THR A 901 12.43 45.06 95.64
N ALA A 902 11.86 43.89 95.95
CA ALA A 902 11.59 43.44 97.32
C ALA A 902 12.77 42.73 98.01
N PHE A 903 13.88 42.42 97.30
CA PHE A 903 15.04 41.74 97.90
C PHE A 903 16.21 42.67 98.29
N LEU A 904 16.17 43.94 97.90
CA LEU A 904 17.23 44.92 98.19
C LEU A 904 17.03 45.72 99.50
N PHE A 905 15.85 45.69 100.11
CA PHE A 905 15.58 46.40 101.39
C PHE A 905 15.56 45.49 102.64
N GLY A 906 15.53 44.16 102.49
CA GLY A 906 15.48 43.23 103.63
C GLY A 906 16.83 42.87 104.26
N ALA A 907 17.95 43.08 103.54
CA ALA A 907 19.28 42.67 103.99
C ALA A 907 20.06 43.77 104.76
N MET A 908 19.56 45.02 104.82
CA MET A 908 20.18 46.10 105.61
C MET A 908 19.62 46.27 107.03
N ALA A 909 18.70 45.40 107.49
CA ALA A 909 18.11 45.50 108.84
C ALA A 909 18.60 44.43 109.84
N ARG A 910 19.63 43.64 109.51
CA ARG A 910 20.28 42.69 110.44
C ARG A 910 21.81 42.85 110.49
N LEU A 911 22.26 44.10 110.57
CA LEU A 911 23.58 44.48 111.09
C LEU A 911 23.41 45.68 112.02
N ARG A 912 22.91 45.39 113.22
CA ARG A 912 23.44 45.96 114.46
C ARG A 912 23.96 44.80 115.30
#